data_AF-A0A445KRY0-F1
#
_entry.id   AF-A0A445KRY0-F1
#
_cell.length_a   1.000
_cell.length_b   1.000
_cell.length_c   1.000
_cell.angle_alpha   90.00
_cell.angle_beta   90.00
_cell.angle_gamma   90.00
#
_symmetry.space_group_name_H-M   'P 1'
#
loop_
_entity.id
_entity.type
_entity.pdbx_description
1 polymer ?
#
loop_
_entity_poly.entity_id
_entity_poly.type
_entity_poly.pdbx_seq_one_letter_code
_entity_poly.pdbx_strand_id
1 'polypeptide(L)'
;MALSFVGVPHWLCPTPTAAKLQHFHKPSTSTLTPFFPSFSYPFVVFVRAPRAIGPDGKFYPSPADDDPPEADEDSSHGFSTFQQIQRQAQRARQIEEEDYKNNQSTYLAAIADVEDAPDNAPFDSSEDDLFGEIDKALALKRKEFVSQGLLQPNPPKQDQLPVAAVDELQPDELGDLEEIERLQGLTGDGNGSSTDSPFEFDFDSYGKSKVRIVEGKFKMTLAELLDESKVVPVSVSGDLEIEITGIQHDSRIVSSGDLFVCCVGRKTDGHLFLSEADKRGAVAVVASKEIDIEDTLGCKALVIVEDTNAVLPALAASFFKQPSTKMAVIGITGTYGKTTTTCLIKSLYEAMGLRTGMLNSVASYVHGDNKMDLGNMVPDSVLVQNLMAKMIHNGTEAVVMEAGGHGLGDGKYDEVDFDIAVFTNLSKEEEGDRDAQAKLFSRMVDPERHRKVVNIDDPNASFFVSQGSQEVPVVTFAMENKEADVHPLKFELSLFETQVLVNTPTGILEISSGLLGKHNIYNILAAVAVGIAVGAPLEDIVRGIEEVDAVPGMCELIDEEQAFGVIVDYASTPDALSRLLDSVRELGPRRVITVIGCCGEGDRGKRPVMTKIATDKSEVTMLTSDNPKNEDPLDILDDMLAGVGWTMQDYLKYGENDYYPPLPNGHRLFLHDIRRVAVRAAVAMGEEGDMVVVAGKGHETYQVEGDKKEFFDDREECREALQYVDELHQAGIDTSEFPWR
;
A
#
# COMPACT_ATOMS: atom_id res chain seq x y z
N MET A 1 0.66 -24.27 -52.33
CA MET A 1 -0.19 -25.00 -53.30
C MET A 1 -1.47 -25.36 -52.55
N ALA A 2 -2.65 -24.84 -52.91
CA ALA A 2 -3.50 -25.28 -54.03
C ALA A 2 -4.07 -26.70 -53.75
N LEU A 3 -5.39 -26.89 -53.54
CA LEU A 3 -6.52 -26.84 -54.51
C LEU A 3 -6.40 -27.93 -55.61
N SER A 4 -7.41 -28.70 -56.03
CA SER A 4 -8.83 -28.81 -55.62
C SER A 4 -9.57 -30.02 -56.26
N PHE A 5 -10.72 -30.40 -55.69
CA PHE A 5 -11.95 -31.02 -56.27
C PHE A 5 -12.01 -31.72 -57.64
N VAL A 6 -12.69 -32.89 -57.67
CA VAL A 6 -13.80 -33.30 -58.59
C VAL A 6 -14.73 -34.26 -57.80
N GLY A 7 -16.07 -34.32 -57.90
CA GLY A 7 -17.02 -33.66 -58.80
C GLY A 7 -18.51 -33.80 -58.38
N VAL A 8 -19.44 -33.52 -59.30
CA VAL A 8 -20.85 -33.08 -59.13
C VAL A 8 -21.70 -33.72 -60.27
N PRO A 9 -23.03 -34.09 -60.16
CA PRO A 9 -24.14 -33.15 -60.47
C PRO A 9 -25.60 -33.40 -59.95
N HIS A 10 -26.34 -32.29 -59.76
CA HIS A 10 -27.78 -31.98 -60.04
C HIS A 10 -28.91 -32.97 -59.56
N TRP A 11 -30.19 -32.61 -59.28
CA TRP A 11 -31.02 -31.38 -59.13
C TRP A 11 -32.35 -31.81 -58.40
N LEU A 12 -33.44 -31.05 -58.16
CA LEU A 12 -34.01 -29.76 -58.61
C LEU A 12 -34.91 -29.17 -57.46
N CYS A 13 -35.98 -28.39 -57.76
CA CYS A 13 -37.02 -27.90 -56.82
C CYS A 13 -38.41 -27.91 -57.50
N PRO A 14 -39.55 -27.89 -56.77
CA PRO A 14 -40.39 -26.65 -56.79
C PRO A 14 -41.24 -26.37 -55.52
N THR A 15 -41.88 -25.18 -55.49
CA THR A 15 -42.96 -24.72 -54.58
C THR A 15 -44.26 -24.50 -55.39
N PRO A 16 -45.36 -23.82 -54.93
CA PRO A 16 -45.90 -23.50 -53.59
C PRO A 16 -47.41 -23.89 -53.45
N THR A 17 -48.10 -23.59 -52.33
CA THR A 17 -49.51 -23.08 -52.29
C THR A 17 -50.03 -22.78 -50.86
N ALA A 18 -51.10 -21.97 -50.74
CA ALA A 18 -51.86 -21.75 -49.50
C ALA A 18 -53.32 -21.32 -49.80
N ALA A 19 -54.32 -21.79 -49.03
CA ALA A 19 -55.67 -21.18 -48.94
C ALA A 19 -56.58 -21.79 -47.85
N LYS A 20 -57.28 -20.92 -47.08
CA LYS A 20 -58.69 -20.95 -46.59
C LYS A 20 -59.25 -22.23 -45.91
N LEU A 21 -59.87 -22.23 -44.72
CA LEU A 21 -60.84 -21.35 -43.99
C LEU A 21 -62.31 -21.82 -44.04
N GLN A 22 -62.84 -22.07 -42.83
CA GLN A 22 -64.21 -21.85 -42.31
C GLN A 22 -65.43 -22.67 -42.77
N HIS A 23 -66.06 -23.29 -41.77
CA HIS A 23 -67.42 -22.98 -41.28
C HIS A 23 -67.36 -23.04 -39.72
N PHE A 24 -68.27 -22.50 -38.88
CA PHE A 24 -69.50 -21.75 -39.16
C PHE A 24 -69.70 -20.56 -38.17
N HIS A 25 -70.60 -20.65 -37.17
CA HIS A 25 -71.06 -19.56 -36.28
C HIS A 25 -71.28 -20.10 -34.84
N LYS A 26 -70.86 -19.42 -33.75
CA LYS A 26 -71.45 -18.23 -33.05
C LYS A 26 -72.81 -18.53 -32.37
N PRO A 27 -73.17 -17.94 -31.20
CA PRO A 27 -72.71 -16.63 -30.67
C PRO A 27 -72.19 -16.64 -29.21
N SER A 28 -72.28 -15.49 -28.51
CA SER A 28 -71.63 -15.11 -27.24
C SER A 28 -72.61 -14.89 -26.07
N THR A 29 -72.15 -15.05 -24.81
CA THR A 29 -72.14 -14.00 -23.75
C THR A 29 -71.36 -14.46 -22.49
N SER A 30 -71.00 -13.52 -21.62
CA SER A 30 -70.19 -13.70 -20.41
C SER A 30 -70.98 -14.09 -19.15
N THR A 31 -70.35 -14.81 -18.20
CA THR A 31 -70.11 -14.39 -16.78
C THR A 31 -69.60 -15.53 -15.87
N LEU A 32 -68.99 -15.13 -14.74
CA LEU A 32 -68.74 -15.88 -13.49
C LEU A 32 -67.57 -16.90 -13.39
N THR A 33 -67.07 -16.99 -12.15
CA THR A 33 -65.85 -17.66 -11.65
C THR A 33 -66.10 -19.11 -11.19
N PRO A 34 -65.02 -19.89 -10.93
CA PRO A 34 -64.85 -20.35 -9.54
C PRO A 34 -63.39 -20.44 -9.01
N PHE A 35 -63.24 -20.13 -7.72
CA PHE A 35 -62.34 -20.71 -6.71
C PHE A 35 -60.87 -21.06 -7.03
N PHE A 36 -59.96 -20.34 -6.39
CA PHE A 36 -58.62 -20.84 -6.03
C PHE A 36 -58.65 -21.54 -4.64
N PRO A 37 -57.97 -22.68 -4.46
CA PRO A 37 -57.57 -23.17 -3.14
C PRO A 37 -56.24 -22.55 -2.70
N SER A 38 -56.13 -22.16 -1.43
CA SER A 38 -54.90 -21.64 -0.84
C SER A 38 -53.86 -22.73 -0.59
N PHE A 39 -52.63 -22.52 -1.06
CA PHE A 39 -51.45 -23.22 -0.54
C PHE A 39 -50.47 -22.21 0.04
N SER A 40 -49.83 -22.59 1.15
CA SER A 40 -48.96 -21.74 1.96
C SER A 40 -47.59 -21.54 1.32
N TYR A 41 -47.14 -20.28 1.25
CA TYR A 41 -45.73 -19.96 1.08
C TYR A 41 -44.90 -20.58 2.22
N PRO A 42 -43.68 -21.09 1.96
CA PRO A 42 -42.73 -21.35 3.03
C PRO A 42 -42.39 -20.02 3.72
N PHE A 43 -42.19 -20.06 5.04
CA PHE A 43 -41.73 -18.88 5.77
C PHE A 43 -40.33 -18.50 5.30
N VAL A 44 -40.12 -17.22 4.99
CA VAL A 44 -38.78 -16.63 5.04
C VAL A 44 -38.36 -16.65 6.50
N VAL A 45 -37.49 -17.60 6.84
CA VAL A 45 -36.79 -17.56 8.13
C VAL A 45 -35.77 -16.44 8.01
N PHE A 46 -36.02 -15.33 8.70
CA PHE A 46 -34.99 -14.35 9.00
C PHE A 46 -33.97 -15.03 9.92
N VAL A 47 -32.97 -15.66 9.31
CA VAL A 47 -31.71 -16.00 9.98
C VAL A 47 -31.13 -14.68 10.52
N ARG A 48 -30.52 -14.74 11.69
CA ARG A 48 -30.01 -13.55 12.35
C ARG A 48 -28.85 -12.99 11.51
N ALA A 49 -28.82 -11.68 11.29
CA ALA A 49 -27.66 -11.04 10.69
C ALA A 49 -26.41 -11.40 11.53
N PRO A 50 -25.25 -11.69 10.89
CA PRO A 50 -24.01 -11.88 11.61
C PRO A 50 -23.71 -10.57 12.34
N ARG A 51 -23.16 -10.67 13.54
CA ARG A 51 -23.04 -9.51 14.42
C ARG A 51 -21.80 -8.69 14.06
N ALA A 52 -21.98 -7.64 13.27
CA ALA A 52 -21.07 -6.50 13.21
C ALA A 52 -21.13 -5.73 14.55
N ILE A 53 -20.59 -6.35 15.60
CA ILE A 53 -20.62 -5.88 16.98
C ILE A 53 -19.29 -6.24 17.62
N GLY A 54 -18.60 -5.26 18.21
CA GLY A 54 -17.36 -5.46 18.96
C GLY A 54 -17.50 -6.41 20.16
N PRO A 55 -16.39 -6.82 20.79
CA PRO A 55 -16.35 -7.92 21.77
C PRO A 55 -17.17 -7.72 23.06
N ASP A 56 -17.76 -6.55 23.29
CA ASP A 56 -18.64 -6.28 24.44
C ASP A 56 -20.14 -6.47 24.17
N GLY A 57 -20.52 -6.72 22.92
CA GLY A 57 -21.90 -7.03 22.53
C GLY A 57 -22.86 -5.84 22.47
N LYS A 58 -22.39 -4.58 22.51
CA LYS A 58 -23.23 -3.37 22.49
C LYS A 58 -23.44 -2.78 21.09
N PHE A 59 -24.60 -2.16 20.92
CA PHE A 59 -24.85 -1.21 19.84
C PHE A 59 -24.30 0.16 20.28
N TYR A 60 -23.38 0.73 19.51
CA TYR A 60 -23.04 2.14 19.62
C TYR A 60 -24.03 2.92 18.75
N PRO A 61 -24.71 3.95 19.29
CA PRO A 61 -25.57 4.81 18.48
C PRO A 61 -24.75 5.63 17.48
N SER A 62 -25.41 6.22 16.49
CA SER A 62 -24.74 7.18 15.61
C SER A 62 -24.27 8.39 16.43
N PRO A 63 -23.15 9.05 16.10
CA PRO A 63 -22.82 10.36 16.68
C PRO A 63 -23.99 11.34 16.59
N ALA A 64 -24.77 11.27 15.50
CA ALA A 64 -25.96 12.08 15.27
C ALA A 64 -27.17 11.78 16.20
N ASP A 65 -27.11 10.75 17.05
CA ASP A 65 -28.16 10.46 18.05
C ASP A 65 -27.93 11.19 19.40
N ASP A 66 -26.72 11.66 19.69
CA ASP A 66 -26.37 12.42 20.91
C ASP A 66 -26.13 13.92 20.65
N ASP A 67 -25.97 14.34 19.39
CA ASP A 67 -25.94 15.76 19.03
C ASP A 67 -27.32 16.41 19.24
N PRO A 68 -27.38 17.66 19.75
CA PRO A 68 -28.62 18.43 19.76
C PRO A 68 -29.07 18.66 18.31
N PRO A 69 -30.38 18.55 18.00
CA PRO A 69 -30.85 18.57 16.61
C PRO A 69 -30.36 19.83 15.91
N GLU A 70 -29.64 19.64 14.80
CA GLU A 70 -29.06 20.72 14.01
C GLU A 70 -30.16 21.74 13.69
N ALA A 71 -29.90 22.99 14.01
CA ALA A 71 -30.82 24.07 13.68
C ALA A 71 -30.85 24.22 12.16
N ASP A 72 -32.06 24.37 11.59
CA ASP A 72 -32.27 24.60 10.15
C ASP A 72 -31.22 25.60 9.61
N GLU A 73 -30.57 25.30 8.48
CA GLU A 73 -29.54 26.14 7.85
C GLU A 73 -30.09 27.48 7.31
N ASP A 74 -30.55 28.37 8.18
CA ASP A 74 -30.91 29.74 7.85
C ASP A 74 -29.69 30.65 8.01
N SER A 75 -28.94 30.78 6.92
CA SER A 75 -27.79 31.69 6.76
C SER A 75 -28.19 33.18 6.72
N SER A 76 -28.97 33.57 7.73
CA SER A 76 -29.27 34.93 8.20
C SER A 76 -28.05 35.80 8.53
N HIS A 77 -26.83 35.31 8.25
CA HIS A 77 -25.57 36.02 8.22
C HIS A 77 -24.97 35.97 6.81
N GLY A 78 -25.59 36.69 5.87
CA GLY A 78 -25.30 36.66 4.44
C GLY A 78 -23.89 37.13 4.04
N PHE A 79 -22.90 36.26 4.25
CA PHE A 79 -21.52 36.36 3.76
C PHE A 79 -21.11 35.01 3.18
N SER A 80 -20.53 34.98 1.97
CA SER A 80 -20.09 33.74 1.34
C SER A 80 -18.83 33.16 2.02
N THR A 81 -18.55 31.88 1.81
CA THR A 81 -17.39 31.16 2.37
C THR A 81 -16.07 31.92 2.14
N PHE A 82 -15.88 32.46 0.94
CA PHE A 82 -14.71 33.29 0.60
C PHE A 82 -14.59 34.56 1.47
N GLN A 83 -15.72 35.20 1.82
CA GLN A 83 -15.75 36.36 2.71
C GLN A 83 -15.51 35.96 4.18
N GLN A 84 -15.82 34.73 4.56
CA GLN A 84 -15.47 34.19 5.89
C GLN A 84 -13.95 33.96 5.99
N ILE A 85 -13.34 33.32 4.99
CA ILE A 85 -11.89 33.09 4.88
C ILE A 85 -11.11 34.42 4.92
N GLN A 86 -11.49 35.41 4.09
CA GLN A 86 -10.87 36.74 4.13
C GLN A 86 -10.94 37.40 5.52
N ARG A 87 -12.04 37.17 6.25
CA ARG A 87 -12.25 37.74 7.60
C ARG A 87 -11.50 36.97 8.70
N GLN A 88 -11.23 35.67 8.51
CA GLN A 88 -10.33 34.89 9.36
C GLN A 88 -8.88 35.35 9.15
N ALA A 89 -8.41 35.45 7.90
CA ALA A 89 -7.08 35.98 7.58
C ALA A 89 -6.86 37.42 8.09
N GLN A 90 -7.89 38.27 8.02
CA GLN A 90 -7.82 39.63 8.58
C GLN A 90 -7.79 39.65 10.13
N ARG A 91 -8.36 38.64 10.80
CA ARG A 91 -8.24 38.47 12.26
C ARG A 91 -6.86 37.95 12.65
N ALA A 92 -6.31 36.97 11.93
CA ALA A 92 -4.96 36.45 12.17
C ALA A 92 -3.93 37.59 12.15
N ARG A 93 -3.93 38.41 11.09
CA ARG A 93 -3.07 39.59 10.98
C ARG A 93 -3.27 40.62 12.10
N GLN A 94 -4.49 40.77 12.63
CA GLN A 94 -4.74 41.65 13.78
C GLN A 94 -4.17 41.08 15.08
N ILE A 95 -4.21 39.75 15.27
CA ILE A 95 -3.62 39.07 16.41
C ILE A 95 -2.09 39.14 16.35
N GLU A 96 -1.48 38.88 15.18
CA GLU A 96 -0.04 39.09 14.93
C GLU A 96 0.39 40.54 15.20
N GLU A 97 -0.39 41.51 14.71
CA GLU A 97 -0.16 42.93 14.95
C GLU A 97 -0.30 43.33 16.42
N GLU A 98 -1.16 42.68 17.20
CA GLU A 98 -1.29 42.93 18.64
C GLU A 98 -0.19 42.23 19.44
N ASP A 99 0.18 41.00 19.09
CA ASP A 99 1.26 40.27 19.74
C ASP A 99 2.63 40.93 19.51
N TYR A 100 2.94 41.35 18.28
CA TYR A 100 4.15 42.15 18.01
C TYR A 100 4.20 43.44 18.85
N LYS A 101 3.06 44.09 19.10
CA LYS A 101 2.99 45.29 19.96
C LYS A 101 3.16 44.95 21.44
N ASN A 102 2.65 43.81 21.90
CA ASN A 102 2.77 43.34 23.29
C ASN A 102 4.20 42.85 23.60
N ASN A 103 4.83 42.14 22.67
CA ASN A 103 6.12 41.48 22.80
C ASN A 103 7.27 42.23 22.09
N GLN A 104 7.07 43.50 21.72
CA GLN A 104 7.99 44.26 20.85
C GLN A 104 9.44 44.29 21.35
N SER A 105 9.64 44.38 22.67
CA SER A 105 10.97 44.35 23.29
C SER A 105 11.72 43.03 23.06
N THR A 106 10.99 41.91 22.96
CA THR A 106 11.56 40.58 22.73
C THR A 106 12.01 40.44 21.28
N TYR A 107 11.18 40.86 20.33
CA TYR A 107 11.52 40.89 18.89
C TYR A 107 12.71 41.82 18.60
N LEU A 108 12.73 43.02 19.19
CA LEU A 108 13.84 43.96 19.04
C LEU A 108 15.14 43.45 19.70
N ALA A 109 15.05 42.69 20.79
CA ALA A 109 16.21 42.04 21.42
C ALA A 109 16.76 40.87 20.59
N ALA A 110 15.90 40.03 20.02
CA ALA A 110 16.32 38.90 19.19
C ALA A 110 17.10 39.32 17.92
N ILE A 111 16.80 40.51 17.38
CA ILE A 111 17.44 41.07 16.18
C ILE A 111 18.55 42.09 16.54
N ALA A 112 18.81 42.32 17.85
CA ALA A 112 19.73 43.35 18.33
C ALA A 112 21.21 43.11 17.96
N ASP A 113 21.63 41.85 17.84
CA ASP A 113 23.03 41.47 17.58
C ASP A 113 23.28 41.00 16.14
N VAL A 114 22.25 40.95 15.29
CA VAL A 114 22.35 40.66 13.84
C VAL A 114 23.15 41.76 13.14
N GLU A 115 23.96 41.40 12.13
CA GLU A 115 24.76 42.37 11.36
C GLU A 115 23.88 43.24 10.42
N ASP A 116 24.27 44.50 10.23
CA ASP A 116 23.53 45.42 9.36
C ASP A 116 23.83 45.14 7.88
N ALA A 117 22.79 44.92 7.07
CA ALA A 117 22.93 44.56 5.66
C ALA A 117 23.74 45.62 4.86
N PRO A 118 24.86 45.24 4.20
CA PRO A 118 25.77 46.16 3.53
C PRO A 118 25.07 46.91 2.39
N ASP A 119 25.40 48.19 2.21
CA ASP A 119 24.68 49.08 1.29
C ASP A 119 24.82 48.74 -0.20
N ASN A 120 25.78 47.91 -0.60
CA ASN A 120 25.93 47.39 -1.97
C ASN A 120 26.62 46.00 -1.98
N ALA A 121 25.90 44.94 -1.61
CA ALA A 121 26.30 43.57 -1.98
C ALA A 121 25.74 43.23 -3.38
N PRO A 122 26.50 42.54 -4.26
CA PRO A 122 25.93 41.94 -5.47
C PRO A 122 24.86 40.89 -5.12
N PHE A 123 23.91 40.68 -6.02
CA PHE A 123 23.18 39.42 -6.05
C PHE A 123 24.13 38.33 -6.56
N ASP A 124 24.40 37.36 -5.69
CA ASP A 124 24.82 36.02 -6.09
C ASP A 124 23.70 35.06 -5.67
N SER A 125 23.42 34.04 -6.47
CA SER A 125 22.23 33.19 -6.33
C SER A 125 22.59 31.73 -6.56
N SER A 126 23.09 31.09 -5.50
CA SER A 126 23.18 29.64 -5.33
C SER A 126 21.99 29.18 -4.48
N GLU A 127 21.18 28.26 -5.00
CA GLU A 127 19.82 28.00 -4.50
C GLU A 127 19.74 27.09 -3.25
N ASP A 128 20.89 26.73 -2.66
CA ASP A 128 21.01 25.73 -1.58
C ASP A 128 21.36 26.30 -0.17
N ASP A 129 21.34 27.62 0.05
CA ASP A 129 21.63 28.22 1.38
C ASP A 129 20.41 28.88 2.05
N LEU A 130 19.54 28.03 2.61
CA LEU A 130 18.38 28.42 3.40
C LEU A 130 18.75 29.29 4.63
N PHE A 131 19.92 29.08 5.23
CA PHE A 131 20.36 29.87 6.39
C PHE A 131 20.82 31.27 5.96
N GLY A 132 21.54 31.37 4.84
CA GLY A 132 21.89 32.65 4.21
C GLY A 132 20.67 33.47 3.79
N GLU A 133 19.60 32.83 3.32
CA GLU A 133 18.30 33.49 3.04
C GLU A 133 17.65 34.05 4.32
N ILE A 134 17.66 33.28 5.42
CA ILE A 134 17.13 33.70 6.72
C ILE A 134 17.94 34.88 7.30
N ASP A 135 19.27 34.81 7.31
CA ASP A 135 20.14 35.89 7.80
C ASP A 135 19.97 37.18 6.97
N LYS A 136 19.84 37.06 5.65
CA LYS A 136 19.54 38.15 4.70
C LYS A 136 18.16 38.78 4.98
N ALA A 137 17.14 37.98 5.28
CA ALA A 137 15.82 38.49 5.68
C ALA A 137 15.86 39.21 7.04
N LEU A 138 16.57 38.66 8.02
CA LEU A 138 16.78 39.28 9.34
C LEU A 138 17.54 40.61 9.23
N ALA A 139 18.62 40.66 8.44
CA ALA A 139 19.40 41.87 8.23
C ALA A 139 18.61 42.97 7.49
N LEU A 140 17.71 42.60 6.56
CA LEU A 140 16.78 43.53 5.92
C LEU A 140 15.72 44.06 6.91
N LYS A 141 15.14 43.19 7.75
CA LYS A 141 14.19 43.61 8.80
C LYS A 141 14.84 44.49 9.87
N ARG A 142 16.09 44.19 10.24
CA ARG A 142 16.91 45.05 11.10
C ARG A 142 17.09 46.44 10.49
N LYS A 143 17.46 46.52 9.20
CA LYS A 143 17.61 47.79 8.47
C LYS A 143 16.31 48.59 8.44
N GLU A 144 15.16 47.94 8.32
CA GLU A 144 13.84 48.55 8.47
C GLU A 144 13.65 49.16 9.86
N PHE A 145 13.90 48.41 10.95
CA PHE A 145 13.76 48.90 12.32
C PHE A 145 14.77 50.01 12.69
N VAL A 146 16.00 49.97 12.18
CA VAL A 146 16.96 51.09 12.30
C VAL A 146 16.43 52.34 11.57
N SER A 147 15.86 52.19 10.37
CA SER A 147 15.27 53.33 9.63
C SER A 147 14.05 53.95 10.32
N GLN A 148 13.29 53.15 11.08
CA GLN A 148 12.18 53.59 11.93
C GLN A 148 12.63 54.17 13.29
N GLY A 149 13.93 54.12 13.60
CA GLY A 149 14.51 54.62 14.86
C GLY A 149 14.29 53.72 16.08
N LEU A 150 13.91 52.44 15.86
CA LEU A 150 13.66 51.45 16.91
C LEU A 150 14.95 50.71 17.34
N LEU A 151 15.98 50.71 16.49
CA LEU A 151 17.32 50.17 16.77
C LEU A 151 18.42 51.20 16.44
N GLN A 152 19.57 51.06 17.08
CA GLN A 152 20.80 51.79 16.71
C GLN A 152 21.55 51.00 15.62
N PRO A 153 22.19 51.66 14.64
CA PRO A 153 23.08 50.98 13.69
C PRO A 153 24.34 50.47 14.41
N ASN A 154 24.79 49.27 14.05
CA ASN A 154 26.03 48.68 14.53
C ASN A 154 27.25 49.28 13.79
N PRO A 155 28.43 49.34 14.44
CA PRO A 155 29.64 49.82 13.78
C PRO A 155 30.14 48.78 12.76
N PRO A 156 30.55 49.18 11.55
CA PRO A 156 31.10 48.25 10.56
C PRO A 156 32.40 47.62 11.07
N LYS A 157 32.54 46.29 10.90
CA LYS A 157 33.80 45.58 11.10
C LYS A 157 34.88 46.14 10.16
N GLN A 158 36.14 46.12 10.61
CA GLN A 158 37.29 46.39 9.76
C GLN A 158 37.67 45.10 9.01
N ASP A 159 37.91 45.21 7.70
CA ASP A 159 38.31 44.09 6.85
C ASP A 159 39.58 43.41 7.40
N GLN A 160 39.50 42.12 7.71
CA GLN A 160 40.69 41.32 7.99
C GLN A 160 41.27 40.77 6.69
N LEU A 161 42.58 40.94 6.53
CA LEU A 161 43.30 40.52 5.33
C LEU A 161 43.28 39.00 5.15
N PRO A 162 43.29 38.49 3.89
CA PRO A 162 43.25 37.06 3.63
C PRO A 162 44.49 36.36 4.19
N VAL A 163 44.28 35.39 5.08
CA VAL A 163 45.34 34.58 5.67
C VAL A 163 45.75 33.47 4.68
N ALA A 164 47.06 33.34 4.46
CA ALA A 164 47.62 32.29 3.61
C ALA A 164 47.70 30.93 4.34
N ALA A 165 47.80 29.84 3.58
CA ALA A 165 47.81 28.47 4.09
C ALA A 165 49.09 28.07 4.86
N VAL A 166 49.06 26.87 5.47
CA VAL A 166 50.14 26.18 6.23
C VAL A 166 50.23 26.72 7.68
N ASP A 167 50.32 25.90 8.76
CA ASP A 167 51.02 24.61 8.93
C ASP A 167 50.34 23.60 9.90
N GLU A 168 51.01 22.48 10.20
CA GLU A 168 50.56 21.32 11.01
C GLU A 168 50.24 21.60 12.51
N LEU A 169 49.26 20.88 13.07
CA LEU A 169 48.85 20.93 14.50
C LEU A 169 49.91 20.35 15.46
N GLN A 170 49.92 20.82 16.71
CA GLN A 170 50.89 20.36 17.72
C GLN A 170 50.40 19.12 18.49
N PRO A 171 51.30 18.23 18.95
CA PRO A 171 50.91 16.94 19.54
C PRO A 171 50.17 17.04 20.89
N ASP A 172 50.20 18.21 21.55
CA ASP A 172 49.49 18.44 22.81
C ASP A 172 47.98 18.60 22.61
N GLU A 173 47.51 18.91 21.39
CA GLU A 173 46.08 19.06 21.04
C GLU A 173 45.38 17.72 20.75
N LEU A 174 46.14 16.61 20.70
CA LEU A 174 45.60 15.26 20.50
C LEU A 174 45.09 14.60 21.79
N GLY A 175 45.36 15.19 22.97
CA GLY A 175 44.92 14.66 24.25
C GLY A 175 43.40 14.74 24.46
N ASP A 176 42.79 15.86 24.09
CA ASP A 176 41.39 16.17 24.44
C ASP A 176 40.38 15.35 23.61
N LEU A 177 40.77 14.87 22.41
CA LEU A 177 39.92 14.06 21.54
C LEU A 177 39.68 12.65 22.10
N GLU A 178 40.69 12.01 22.71
CA GLU A 178 40.51 10.72 23.39
C GLU A 178 39.61 10.82 24.64
N GLU A 179 39.50 11.99 25.26
CA GLU A 179 38.59 12.21 26.40
C GLU A 179 37.16 12.45 25.93
N ILE A 180 36.97 13.14 24.79
CA ILE A 180 35.65 13.34 24.16
C ILE A 180 35.05 12.01 23.66
N GLU A 181 35.81 11.15 22.97
CA GLU A 181 35.30 9.83 22.54
C GLU A 181 34.92 8.95 23.74
N ARG A 182 35.68 9.00 24.85
CA ARG A 182 35.36 8.27 26.08
C ARG A 182 34.09 8.78 26.77
N LEU A 183 33.77 10.07 26.65
CA LEU A 183 32.58 10.68 27.23
C LEU A 183 31.30 10.43 26.41
N GLN A 184 31.41 10.19 25.10
CA GLN A 184 30.27 9.81 24.26
C GLN A 184 29.92 8.31 24.36
N GLY A 185 30.81 7.46 24.89
CA GLY A 185 30.66 6.01 24.85
C GLY A 185 29.90 5.33 26.01
N LEU A 186 29.63 5.99 27.15
CA LEU A 186 29.17 5.30 28.38
C LEU A 186 28.16 6.09 29.25
N THR A 187 26.88 6.08 28.85
CA THR A 187 25.66 5.97 29.72
C THR A 187 24.40 6.00 28.83
N GLY A 188 23.29 5.31 29.11
CA GLY A 188 23.00 4.35 30.18
C GLY A 188 21.52 4.37 30.59
N ASP A 189 20.75 3.36 30.17
CA ASP A 189 19.39 2.96 30.61
C ASP A 189 18.39 4.01 31.15
N GLY A 190 17.40 4.34 30.30
CA GLY A 190 15.99 4.15 30.62
C GLY A 190 15.38 4.80 31.88
N ASN A 191 15.06 6.10 31.83
CA ASN A 191 13.71 6.57 32.18
C ASN A 191 13.40 7.93 31.54
N GLY A 192 12.11 8.23 31.33
CA GLY A 192 11.70 9.33 30.47
C GLY A 192 11.48 10.68 31.17
N SER A 193 11.88 11.74 30.48
CA SER A 193 11.21 13.05 30.54
C SER A 193 11.38 13.73 29.19
N SER A 194 10.29 13.93 28.43
CA SER A 194 10.31 14.90 27.35
C SER A 194 10.36 16.29 27.99
N THR A 195 11.40 17.07 27.67
CA THR A 195 11.33 18.53 27.78
C THR A 195 10.89 19.04 26.42
N ASP A 196 9.57 19.01 26.20
CA ASP A 196 8.96 19.53 24.99
C ASP A 196 9.33 21.02 24.84
N SER A 197 9.76 21.42 23.63
CA SER A 197 9.96 22.83 23.31
C SER A 197 8.59 23.49 23.17
N PRO A 198 8.21 24.46 24.01
CA PRO A 198 7.00 25.22 23.77
C PRO A 198 7.25 26.22 22.63
N PHE A 199 6.23 26.44 21.79
CA PHE A 199 6.20 27.42 20.69
C PHE A 199 6.92 27.06 19.39
N GLU A 200 6.63 25.88 18.84
CA GLU A 200 6.31 25.80 17.41
C GLU A 200 4.80 25.51 17.27
N PHE A 201 4.06 26.40 16.62
CA PHE A 201 2.61 26.32 16.45
C PHE A 201 2.28 26.01 14.98
N ASP A 202 2.47 24.75 14.60
CA ASP A 202 1.95 24.23 13.33
C ASP A 202 0.42 24.14 13.44
N PHE A 203 -0.27 25.06 12.77
CA PHE A 203 -1.72 25.23 12.89
C PHE A 203 -2.52 24.15 12.13
N ASP A 204 -1.91 23.50 11.15
CA ASP A 204 -2.53 22.44 10.34
C ASP A 204 -2.40 21.05 11.00
N SER A 205 -1.53 20.92 12.02
CA SER A 205 -1.34 19.69 12.80
C SER A 205 -2.52 19.28 13.69
N TYR A 206 -3.55 20.13 13.86
CA TYR A 206 -4.58 20.05 14.91
C TYR A 206 -5.68 18.97 14.68
N GLY A 207 -5.23 17.75 14.38
CA GLY A 207 -6.04 16.55 14.23
C GLY A 207 -5.21 15.26 14.10
N LYS A 208 -3.99 15.34 13.51
CA LYS A 208 -3.14 14.18 13.22
C LYS A 208 -2.00 13.97 14.22
N SER A 209 -2.35 13.92 15.51
CA SER A 209 -1.43 13.40 16.54
C SER A 209 -1.15 11.91 16.26
N LYS A 210 0.09 11.57 15.87
CA LYS A 210 0.51 10.18 15.63
C LYS A 210 0.27 9.35 16.90
N VAL A 211 -0.72 8.44 16.86
CA VAL A 211 -1.08 7.66 18.04
C VAL A 211 0.09 6.76 18.40
N ARG A 212 0.59 6.89 19.63
CA ARG A 212 1.69 6.06 20.12
C ARG A 212 1.23 4.62 20.26
N ILE A 213 1.50 3.81 19.23
CA ILE A 213 1.22 2.38 19.21
C ILE A 213 1.88 1.72 20.43
N VAL A 214 1.08 1.06 21.25
CA VAL A 214 1.52 0.40 22.48
C VAL A 214 1.86 -1.06 22.19
N GLU A 215 3.05 -1.51 22.59
CA GLU A 215 3.42 -2.92 22.51
C GLU A 215 2.77 -3.72 23.66
N GLY A 216 2.09 -4.81 23.33
CA GLY A 216 1.54 -5.74 24.33
C GLY A 216 2.67 -6.48 25.04
N LYS A 217 2.60 -6.56 26.38
CA LYS A 217 3.55 -7.33 27.19
C LYS A 217 3.00 -8.72 27.46
N PHE A 218 3.57 -9.72 26.80
CA PHE A 218 3.22 -11.13 26.94
C PHE A 218 4.24 -11.83 27.84
N LYS A 219 3.75 -12.72 28.71
CA LYS A 219 4.60 -13.63 29.50
C LYS A 219 3.81 -14.85 29.95
N MET A 220 4.48 -15.99 30.04
CA MET A 220 3.95 -17.26 30.55
C MET A 220 5.10 -18.24 30.82
N THR A 221 4.86 -19.33 31.54
CA THR A 221 5.88 -20.38 31.70
C THR A 221 5.96 -21.29 30.46
N LEU A 222 7.08 -21.99 30.31
CA LEU A 222 7.21 -23.03 29.28
C LEU A 222 6.20 -24.18 29.47
N ALA A 223 5.88 -24.53 30.72
CA ALA A 223 4.83 -25.49 31.05
C ALA A 223 3.44 -25.03 30.56
N GLU A 224 3.05 -23.79 30.84
CA GLU A 224 1.79 -23.20 30.37
C GLU A 224 1.73 -23.19 28.84
N LEU A 225 2.86 -22.92 28.16
CA LEU A 225 2.90 -22.79 26.70
C LEU A 225 2.67 -24.13 26.01
N LEU A 226 3.27 -25.21 26.52
CA LEU A 226 3.10 -26.56 25.96
C LEU A 226 1.67 -27.10 26.18
N ASP A 227 1.04 -26.79 27.33
CA ASP A 227 -0.34 -27.20 27.61
C ASP A 227 -1.37 -26.41 26.77
N GLU A 228 -1.26 -25.07 26.71
CA GLU A 228 -2.18 -24.25 25.90
C GLU A 228 -2.08 -24.56 24.39
N SER A 229 -0.85 -24.73 23.88
CA SER A 229 -0.60 -25.07 22.47
C SER A 229 -0.88 -26.54 22.13
N LYS A 230 -1.04 -27.40 23.14
CA LYS A 230 -1.24 -28.86 23.03
C LYS A 230 -0.12 -29.56 22.24
N VAL A 231 1.06 -28.95 22.18
CA VAL A 231 2.24 -29.50 21.52
C VAL A 231 2.73 -30.70 22.34
N VAL A 232 2.78 -31.87 21.71
CA VAL A 232 3.26 -33.10 22.34
C VAL A 232 4.77 -33.23 22.12
N PRO A 233 5.61 -33.04 23.15
CA PRO A 233 7.06 -33.20 23.00
C PRO A 233 7.45 -34.68 22.96
N VAL A 234 8.50 -34.96 22.18
CA VAL A 234 9.23 -36.24 22.16
C VAL A 234 10.06 -36.39 23.44
N SER A 235 10.69 -35.31 23.89
CA SER A 235 11.39 -35.22 25.17
C SER A 235 11.46 -33.77 25.67
N VAL A 236 11.67 -33.60 26.98
CA VAL A 236 11.85 -32.31 27.65
C VAL A 236 12.97 -32.43 28.67
N SER A 237 13.85 -31.43 28.71
CA SER A 237 14.95 -31.31 29.68
C SER A 237 15.02 -29.91 30.26
N GLY A 238 15.49 -29.77 31.50
CA GLY A 238 15.69 -28.47 32.15
C GLY A 238 14.46 -27.94 32.91
N ASP A 239 14.38 -26.63 33.07
CA ASP A 239 13.38 -25.93 33.90
C ASP A 239 12.12 -25.54 33.10
N LEU A 240 11.02 -26.28 33.33
CA LEU A 240 9.72 -26.00 32.70
C LEU A 240 8.98 -24.80 33.31
N GLU A 241 9.35 -24.35 34.51
CA GLU A 241 8.72 -23.20 35.18
C GLU A 241 9.38 -21.86 34.75
N ILE A 242 10.30 -21.89 33.79
CA ILE A 242 10.96 -20.69 33.27
C ILE A 242 9.94 -19.75 32.60
N GLU A 243 9.94 -18.49 33.03
CA GLU A 243 9.13 -17.44 32.41
C GLU A 243 9.73 -17.03 31.06
N ILE A 244 8.89 -17.09 30.02
CA ILE A 244 9.17 -16.70 28.64
C ILE A 244 8.52 -15.33 28.40
N THR A 245 9.23 -14.39 27.77
CA THR A 245 8.73 -13.04 27.43
C THR A 245 8.63 -12.75 25.94
N GLY A 246 9.03 -13.69 25.08
CA GLY A 246 8.87 -13.62 23.63
C GLY A 246 9.09 -14.98 22.98
N ILE A 247 8.82 -15.09 21.68
CA ILE A 247 9.07 -16.29 20.88
C ILE A 247 9.67 -15.88 19.54
N GLN A 248 10.72 -16.57 19.10
CA GLN A 248 11.44 -16.25 17.86
C GLN A 248 11.93 -17.52 17.15
N HIS A 249 12.02 -17.45 15.82
CA HIS A 249 12.62 -18.51 14.99
C HIS A 249 13.80 -18.00 14.14
N ASP A 250 14.07 -16.70 14.15
CA ASP A 250 15.26 -16.06 13.59
C ASP A 250 16.17 -15.57 14.73
N SER A 251 17.38 -16.11 14.82
CA SER A 251 18.33 -15.78 15.88
C SER A 251 18.75 -14.31 15.89
N ARG A 252 18.62 -13.60 14.77
CA ARG A 252 19.06 -12.19 14.62
C ARG A 252 18.19 -11.20 15.38
N ILE A 253 16.97 -11.59 15.73
CA ILE A 253 15.97 -10.76 16.45
C ILE A 253 15.61 -11.31 17.84
N VAL A 254 16.27 -12.39 18.29
CA VAL A 254 16.17 -12.90 19.66
C VAL A 254 16.56 -11.82 20.67
N SER A 255 15.74 -11.70 21.70
CA SER A 255 15.91 -10.85 22.87
C SER A 255 16.03 -11.67 24.16
N SER A 256 16.47 -11.03 25.25
CA SER A 256 16.60 -11.69 26.55
C SER A 256 15.23 -12.07 27.12
N GLY A 257 15.02 -13.37 27.39
CA GLY A 257 13.74 -13.92 27.82
C GLY A 257 12.94 -14.65 26.73
N ASP A 258 13.43 -14.71 25.50
CA ASP A 258 12.72 -15.36 24.39
C ASP A 258 12.85 -16.90 24.40
N LEU A 259 11.85 -17.57 23.85
CA LEU A 259 11.89 -18.96 23.39
C LEU A 259 12.41 -19.00 21.94
N PHE A 260 13.50 -19.72 21.68
CA PHE A 260 14.02 -19.91 20.33
C PHE A 260 13.53 -21.23 19.70
N VAL A 261 12.96 -21.18 18.50
CA VAL A 261 12.46 -22.35 17.76
C VAL A 261 13.34 -22.65 16.55
N CYS A 262 13.99 -23.82 16.55
CA CYS A 262 14.91 -24.27 15.51
C CYS A 262 14.18 -24.79 14.27
N CYS A 263 13.54 -23.90 13.52
CA CYS A 263 12.89 -24.21 12.25
C CYS A 263 13.88 -24.67 11.17
N VAL A 264 13.47 -25.65 10.36
CA VAL A 264 14.29 -26.18 9.24
C VAL A 264 13.81 -25.55 7.94
N GLY A 265 14.55 -24.55 7.45
CA GLY A 265 14.18 -23.75 6.28
C GLY A 265 14.73 -24.29 4.95
N ARG A 266 14.19 -23.76 3.83
CA ARG A 266 14.58 -24.18 2.47
C ARG A 266 16.04 -23.86 2.09
N LYS A 267 16.71 -22.93 2.79
CA LYS A 267 18.10 -22.49 2.55
C LYS A 267 19.08 -22.83 3.68
N THR A 268 18.61 -22.97 4.91
CA THR A 268 19.44 -23.14 6.11
C THR A 268 18.63 -23.79 7.24
N ASP A 269 19.33 -24.31 8.24
CA ASP A 269 18.77 -25.02 9.38
C ASP A 269 18.92 -24.19 10.66
N GLY A 270 17.81 -23.89 11.34
CA GLY A 270 17.76 -23.10 12.57
C GLY A 270 18.65 -23.64 13.69
N HIS A 271 18.88 -24.96 13.73
CA HIS A 271 19.77 -25.60 14.69
C HIS A 271 21.23 -25.10 14.59
N LEU A 272 21.65 -24.54 13.45
CA LEU A 272 23.00 -23.97 13.27
C LEU A 272 23.20 -22.64 14.01
N PHE A 273 22.13 -22.00 14.48
CA PHE A 273 22.16 -20.66 15.09
C PHE A 273 21.87 -20.64 16.59
N LEU A 274 21.79 -21.82 17.23
CA LEU A 274 21.60 -21.98 18.69
C LEU A 274 22.56 -21.09 19.50
N SER A 275 23.85 -21.15 19.21
CA SER A 275 24.89 -20.36 19.90
C SER A 275 24.89 -18.85 19.57
N GLU A 276 23.95 -18.37 18.76
CA GLU A 276 23.68 -16.94 18.54
C GLU A 276 22.42 -16.50 19.30
N ALA A 277 21.36 -17.32 19.28
CA ALA A 277 20.17 -17.11 20.10
C ALA A 277 20.49 -17.13 21.61
N ASP A 278 21.32 -18.08 22.04
CA ASP A 278 21.79 -18.23 23.43
C ASP A 278 22.53 -16.98 23.94
N LYS A 279 23.48 -16.45 23.13
CA LYS A 279 24.20 -15.21 23.44
C LYS A 279 23.31 -13.98 23.54
N ARG A 280 22.17 -13.98 22.84
CA ARG A 280 21.17 -12.91 22.86
C ARG A 280 20.17 -13.04 24.01
N GLY A 281 20.26 -14.13 24.78
CA GLY A 281 19.49 -14.34 25.99
C GLY A 281 18.21 -15.17 25.80
N ALA A 282 18.14 -16.02 24.78
CA ALA A 282 17.11 -17.06 24.74
C ALA A 282 17.15 -17.89 26.04
N VAL A 283 16.00 -18.09 26.67
CA VAL A 283 15.91 -18.81 27.96
C VAL A 283 15.56 -20.29 27.79
N ALA A 284 14.97 -20.64 26.65
CA ALA A 284 14.56 -22.00 26.31
C ALA A 284 14.63 -22.23 24.78
N VAL A 285 14.68 -23.50 24.38
CA VAL A 285 14.80 -23.92 22.98
C VAL A 285 13.75 -24.97 22.63
N VAL A 286 13.11 -24.86 21.46
CA VAL A 286 12.35 -25.94 20.80
C VAL A 286 13.10 -26.42 19.56
N ALA A 287 13.34 -27.72 19.45
CA ALA A 287 14.15 -28.33 18.39
C ALA A 287 13.55 -29.64 17.86
N SER A 288 13.98 -30.08 16.67
CA SER A 288 13.60 -31.38 16.08
C SER A 288 14.76 -32.38 16.04
N LYS A 289 15.86 -32.06 16.73
CA LYS A 289 17.09 -32.86 16.84
C LYS A 289 17.58 -32.80 18.27
N GLU A 290 18.17 -33.89 18.77
CA GLU A 290 18.83 -33.89 20.07
C GLU A 290 19.96 -32.85 20.10
N ILE A 291 19.97 -32.02 21.15
CA ILE A 291 20.96 -30.97 21.41
C ILE A 291 21.49 -31.21 22.82
N ASP A 292 22.81 -31.20 22.98
CA ASP A 292 23.44 -31.23 24.30
C ASP A 292 23.48 -29.81 24.88
N ILE A 293 22.51 -29.47 25.73
CA ILE A 293 22.46 -28.15 26.39
C ILE A 293 23.48 -28.06 27.52
N GLU A 294 23.62 -29.09 28.35
CA GLU A 294 24.35 -29.00 29.63
C GLU A 294 25.84 -28.65 29.45
N ASP A 295 26.48 -29.11 28.38
CA ASP A 295 27.88 -28.79 28.04
C ASP A 295 28.03 -27.63 27.02
N THR A 296 26.96 -27.12 26.40
CA THR A 296 27.07 -26.27 25.18
C THR A 296 26.29 -24.95 25.16
N LEU A 297 25.24 -24.75 25.98
CA LEU A 297 24.37 -23.57 25.92
C LEU A 297 23.97 -23.07 27.34
N GLY A 298 23.72 -21.77 27.48
CA GLY A 298 23.20 -21.15 28.72
C GLY A 298 21.67 -21.26 28.89
N CYS A 299 20.94 -21.66 27.84
CA CYS A 299 19.52 -21.95 27.83
C CYS A 299 19.12 -22.92 28.97
N LYS A 300 18.01 -22.63 29.66
CA LYS A 300 17.57 -23.37 30.86
C LYS A 300 16.67 -24.56 30.58
N ALA A 301 16.10 -24.65 29.37
CA ALA A 301 15.21 -25.73 28.98
C ALA A 301 15.33 -26.08 27.49
N LEU A 302 15.12 -27.37 27.20
CA LEU A 302 15.02 -27.94 25.86
C LEU A 302 13.70 -28.69 25.70
N VAL A 303 13.02 -28.46 24.58
CA VAL A 303 11.86 -29.23 24.14
C VAL A 303 12.19 -29.85 22.78
N ILE A 304 12.14 -31.17 22.67
CA ILE A 304 12.23 -31.86 21.38
C ILE A 304 10.83 -32.18 20.88
N VAL A 305 10.57 -31.86 19.60
CA VAL A 305 9.34 -32.18 18.86
C VAL A 305 9.68 -32.94 17.58
N GLU A 306 8.70 -33.59 16.93
CA GLU A 306 8.95 -34.28 15.65
C GLU A 306 9.24 -33.30 14.50
N ASP A 307 8.53 -32.15 14.46
CA ASP A 307 8.71 -31.11 13.45
C ASP A 307 8.52 -29.71 14.09
N THR A 308 9.57 -28.89 14.06
CA THR A 308 9.58 -27.51 14.57
C THR A 308 8.76 -26.54 13.72
N ASN A 309 8.66 -26.78 12.42
CA ASN A 309 7.88 -25.93 11.50
C ASN A 309 6.38 -26.16 11.74
N ALA A 310 5.97 -27.41 11.98
CA ALA A 310 4.57 -27.76 12.22
C ALA A 310 4.02 -27.22 13.56
N VAL A 311 4.84 -27.13 14.60
CA VAL A 311 4.41 -26.63 15.93
C VAL A 311 4.52 -25.11 16.08
N LEU A 312 5.33 -24.43 15.27
CA LEU A 312 5.56 -22.98 15.41
C LEU A 312 4.26 -22.15 15.43
N PRO A 313 3.26 -22.37 14.55
CA PRO A 313 2.00 -21.62 14.60
C PRO A 313 1.26 -21.79 15.93
N ALA A 314 1.17 -23.02 16.46
CA ALA A 314 0.47 -23.33 17.71
C ALA A 314 1.16 -22.71 18.93
N LEU A 315 2.49 -22.73 18.96
CA LEU A 315 3.29 -22.05 19.98
C LEU A 315 3.09 -20.53 19.92
N ALA A 316 3.20 -19.92 18.72
CA ALA A 316 3.02 -18.48 18.53
C ALA A 316 1.61 -18.02 18.95
N ALA A 317 0.56 -18.67 18.44
CA ALA A 317 -0.81 -18.33 18.75
C ALA A 317 -1.12 -18.46 20.25
N SER A 318 -0.58 -19.47 20.92
CA SER A 318 -0.79 -19.66 22.36
C SER A 318 -0.03 -18.61 23.18
N PHE A 319 1.23 -18.31 22.82
CA PHE A 319 2.02 -17.26 23.47
C PHE A 319 1.34 -15.88 23.40
N PHE A 320 0.82 -15.51 22.22
CA PHE A 320 0.08 -14.27 22.00
C PHE A 320 -1.41 -14.35 22.42
N LYS A 321 -1.82 -15.44 23.08
CA LYS A 321 -3.18 -15.67 23.62
C LYS A 321 -4.30 -15.57 22.57
N GLN A 322 -4.10 -16.19 21.42
CA GLN A 322 -5.07 -16.40 20.33
C GLN A 322 -5.78 -15.09 19.91
N PRO A 323 -5.04 -14.07 19.44
CA PRO A 323 -5.56 -12.72 19.20
C PRO A 323 -6.64 -12.67 18.11
N SER A 324 -6.56 -13.54 17.11
CA SER A 324 -7.57 -13.72 16.05
C SER A 324 -8.98 -13.97 16.60
N THR A 325 -9.12 -14.71 17.71
CA THR A 325 -10.42 -15.05 18.34
C THR A 325 -11.15 -13.88 19.01
N LYS A 326 -10.58 -12.66 18.96
CA LYS A 326 -11.03 -11.46 19.71
C LYS A 326 -11.36 -10.26 18.82
N MET A 327 -11.24 -10.44 17.50
CA MET A 327 -11.53 -9.46 16.46
C MET A 327 -12.22 -10.17 15.29
N ALA A 328 -12.86 -9.44 14.37
CA ALA A 328 -13.28 -10.01 13.09
C ALA A 328 -12.07 -10.16 12.15
N VAL A 329 -11.88 -11.31 11.51
CA VAL A 329 -10.71 -11.56 10.63
C VAL A 329 -11.15 -11.87 9.20
N ILE A 330 -10.74 -11.01 8.26
CA ILE A 330 -11.08 -11.08 6.83
C ILE A 330 -9.85 -11.48 6.02
N GLY A 331 -9.84 -12.69 5.45
CA GLY A 331 -8.74 -13.21 4.63
C GLY A 331 -9.02 -13.08 3.13
N ILE A 332 -8.09 -12.48 2.39
CA ILE A 332 -8.18 -12.33 0.93
C ILE A 332 -7.13 -13.24 0.27
N THR A 333 -7.57 -14.11 -0.64
CA THR A 333 -6.70 -15.01 -1.42
C THR A 333 -7.02 -14.95 -2.93
N GLY A 334 -6.13 -15.54 -3.73
CA GLY A 334 -6.09 -15.40 -5.19
C GLY A 334 -4.76 -14.80 -5.67
N THR A 335 -4.57 -14.69 -6.99
CA THR A 335 -3.33 -14.18 -7.59
C THR A 335 -3.27 -12.66 -7.59
N TYR A 336 -4.17 -11.99 -8.31
CA TYR A 336 -4.14 -10.53 -8.49
C TYR A 336 -5.24 -9.84 -7.68
N GLY A 337 -5.09 -8.55 -7.40
CA GLY A 337 -6.09 -7.71 -6.72
C GLY A 337 -6.15 -7.85 -5.19
N LYS A 338 -5.37 -8.76 -4.59
CA LYS A 338 -5.33 -8.97 -3.13
C LYS A 338 -5.15 -7.66 -2.36
N THR A 339 -4.10 -6.91 -2.66
CA THR A 339 -3.70 -5.71 -1.93
C THR A 339 -4.75 -4.62 -2.01
N THR A 340 -5.21 -4.27 -3.21
CA THR A 340 -6.28 -3.29 -3.43
C THR A 340 -7.57 -3.70 -2.71
N THR A 341 -7.93 -4.98 -2.78
CA THR A 341 -9.10 -5.52 -2.07
C THR A 341 -8.93 -5.41 -0.55
N THR A 342 -7.72 -5.57 0.02
CA THR A 342 -7.50 -5.31 1.46
C THR A 342 -7.70 -3.84 1.84
N CYS A 343 -7.25 -2.89 1.03
CA CYS A 343 -7.42 -1.46 1.28
C CYS A 343 -8.90 -1.05 1.23
N LEU A 344 -9.63 -1.52 0.21
CA LEU A 344 -11.06 -1.27 0.05
C LEU A 344 -11.89 -1.87 1.20
N ILE A 345 -11.58 -3.09 1.65
CA ILE A 345 -12.30 -3.69 2.79
C ILE A 345 -11.91 -3.01 4.11
N LYS A 346 -10.67 -2.50 4.26
CA LYS A 346 -10.27 -1.69 5.42
C LYS A 346 -11.13 -0.43 5.52
N SER A 347 -11.19 0.36 4.45
CA SER A 347 -11.95 1.62 4.41
C SER A 347 -13.46 1.37 4.55
N LEU A 348 -14.03 0.32 3.92
CA LEU A 348 -15.39 -0.16 4.18
C LEU A 348 -15.71 -0.34 5.68
N TYR A 349 -14.85 -1.04 6.42
CA TYR A 349 -15.08 -1.27 7.85
C TYR A 349 -14.85 -0.01 8.70
N GLU A 350 -13.94 0.88 8.30
CA GLU A 350 -13.72 2.17 8.97
C GLU A 350 -14.88 3.15 8.72
N ALA A 351 -15.47 3.14 7.53
CA ALA A 351 -16.71 3.84 7.23
C ALA A 351 -17.88 3.34 8.11
N MET A 352 -17.98 2.01 8.32
CA MET A 352 -18.89 1.40 9.31
C MET A 352 -18.55 1.74 10.78
N GLY A 353 -17.51 2.54 11.05
CA GLY A 353 -17.12 3.02 12.38
C GLY A 353 -16.23 2.06 13.19
N LEU A 354 -15.75 0.96 12.58
CA LEU A 354 -14.94 -0.05 13.27
C LEU A 354 -13.44 0.26 13.19
N ARG A 355 -12.72 0.05 14.30
CA ARG A 355 -11.25 0.20 14.32
C ARG A 355 -10.59 -0.95 13.56
N THR A 356 -10.17 -0.69 12.32
CA THR A 356 -9.79 -1.77 11.39
C THR A 356 -8.30 -1.79 11.06
N GLY A 357 -7.63 -2.84 11.50
CA GLY A 357 -6.24 -3.12 11.15
C GLY A 357 -6.11 -3.72 9.76
N MET A 358 -4.91 -3.65 9.21
CA MET A 358 -4.60 -4.28 7.92
C MET A 358 -3.23 -4.95 7.95
N LEU A 359 -3.11 -6.09 7.27
CA LEU A 359 -1.88 -6.85 7.06
C LEU A 359 -1.75 -7.21 5.56
N ASN A 360 -1.10 -6.37 4.77
CA ASN A 360 -0.81 -6.65 3.37
C ASN A 360 0.68 -6.47 3.04
N SER A 361 1.05 -6.86 1.83
CA SER A 361 2.43 -6.85 1.30
C SER A 361 3.06 -5.47 1.11
N VAL A 362 2.27 -4.39 1.15
CA VAL A 362 2.73 -2.99 0.98
C VAL A 362 2.84 -2.27 2.33
N ALA A 363 1.92 -2.54 3.25
CA ALA A 363 1.88 -1.93 4.56
C ALA A 363 1.04 -2.74 5.56
N SER A 364 1.34 -2.56 6.85
CA SER A 364 0.49 -3.01 7.95
C SER A 364 0.06 -1.83 8.82
N TYR A 365 -1.17 -1.86 9.33
CA TYR A 365 -1.78 -0.76 10.09
C TYR A 365 -2.49 -1.30 11.32
N VAL A 366 -2.40 -0.58 12.45
CA VAL A 366 -3.13 -0.90 13.69
C VAL A 366 -4.63 -0.62 13.52
N HIS A 367 -4.94 0.63 13.14
CA HIS A 367 -6.24 1.14 12.70
C HIS A 367 -6.03 2.57 12.18
N GLY A 368 -6.83 3.05 11.23
CA GLY A 368 -6.64 4.36 10.58
C GLY A 368 -5.24 4.51 9.96
N ASP A 369 -4.66 5.70 10.08
CA ASP A 369 -3.33 6.07 9.56
C ASP A 369 -2.15 5.44 10.35
N ASN A 370 -2.41 4.65 11.40
CA ASN A 370 -1.36 4.17 12.33
C ASN A 370 -0.57 2.98 11.74
N LYS A 371 0.30 3.29 10.77
CA LYS A 371 1.20 2.36 10.10
C LYS A 371 2.18 1.71 11.08
N MET A 372 2.32 0.40 10.99
CA MET A 372 3.36 -0.38 11.64
C MET A 372 4.60 -0.39 10.74
N ASP A 373 5.77 -0.11 11.30
CA ASP A 373 7.04 -0.41 10.62
C ASP A 373 7.38 -1.89 10.81
N LEU A 374 7.58 -2.59 9.69
CA LEU A 374 8.02 -3.99 9.62
C LEU A 374 9.38 -4.13 8.90
N GLY A 375 9.96 -3.03 8.43
CA GLY A 375 11.08 -3.03 7.49
C GLY A 375 10.84 -3.99 6.32
N ASN A 376 11.84 -4.82 6.02
CA ASN A 376 11.78 -5.84 4.97
C ASN A 376 11.42 -7.25 5.52
N MET A 377 10.71 -7.35 6.65
CA MET A 377 10.32 -8.65 7.23
C MET A 377 9.18 -9.28 6.44
N VAL A 378 9.40 -10.50 5.92
CA VAL A 378 8.35 -11.30 5.27
C VAL A 378 7.49 -11.95 6.36
N PRO A 379 6.15 -11.70 6.42
CA PRO A 379 5.31 -12.24 7.47
C PRO A 379 5.39 -13.76 7.62
N ASP A 380 5.55 -14.23 8.86
CA ASP A 380 5.55 -15.61 9.30
C ASP A 380 4.52 -15.83 10.44
N SER A 381 4.39 -17.05 10.96
CA SER A 381 3.39 -17.37 11.99
C SER A 381 3.64 -16.72 13.35
N VAL A 382 4.89 -16.40 13.71
CA VAL A 382 5.22 -15.59 14.89
C VAL A 382 4.85 -14.14 14.64
N LEU A 383 5.30 -13.56 13.52
CA LEU A 383 5.06 -12.15 13.24
C LEU A 383 3.57 -11.84 13.09
N VAL A 384 2.79 -12.65 12.36
CA VAL A 384 1.34 -12.45 12.20
C VAL A 384 0.62 -12.45 13.55
N GLN A 385 0.91 -13.43 14.43
CA GLN A 385 0.28 -13.51 15.75
C GLN A 385 0.70 -12.32 16.64
N ASN A 386 1.95 -11.88 16.59
CA ASN A 386 2.43 -10.68 17.29
C ASN A 386 1.68 -9.42 16.83
N LEU A 387 1.56 -9.20 15.51
CA LEU A 387 0.88 -8.02 14.96
C LEU A 387 -0.62 -8.02 15.27
N MET A 388 -1.30 -9.17 15.20
CA MET A 388 -2.70 -9.29 15.63
C MET A 388 -2.87 -9.03 17.13
N ALA A 389 -1.93 -9.45 17.97
CA ALA A 389 -1.98 -9.20 19.41
C ALA A 389 -1.70 -7.73 19.76
N LYS A 390 -0.80 -7.08 19.01
CA LYS A 390 -0.55 -5.63 19.04
C LYS A 390 -1.79 -4.84 18.61
N MET A 391 -2.52 -5.29 17.58
CA MET A 391 -3.82 -4.75 17.19
C MET A 391 -4.85 -4.82 18.33
N ILE A 392 -5.08 -6.00 18.92
CA ILE A 392 -5.96 -6.14 20.11
C ILE A 392 -5.54 -5.18 21.24
N HIS A 393 -4.25 -5.05 21.51
CA HIS A 393 -3.76 -4.19 22.60
C HIS A 393 -4.02 -2.69 22.39
N ASN A 394 -4.16 -2.25 21.14
CA ASN A 394 -4.50 -0.87 20.79
C ASN A 394 -6.01 -0.68 20.51
N GLY A 395 -6.81 -1.74 20.66
CA GLY A 395 -8.27 -1.70 20.51
C GLY A 395 -8.76 -1.81 19.07
N THR A 396 -8.02 -2.49 18.20
CA THR A 396 -8.50 -2.93 16.88
C THR A 396 -9.61 -3.96 17.02
N GLU A 397 -10.70 -3.81 16.27
CA GLU A 397 -11.92 -4.64 16.34
C GLU A 397 -12.07 -5.59 15.14
N ALA A 398 -11.48 -5.23 14.00
CA ALA A 398 -11.42 -6.04 12.79
C ALA A 398 -10.02 -5.98 12.15
N VAL A 399 -9.61 -7.03 11.44
CA VAL A 399 -8.39 -7.00 10.61
C VAL A 399 -8.64 -7.58 9.23
N VAL A 400 -8.11 -6.90 8.22
CA VAL A 400 -8.14 -7.31 6.82
C VAL A 400 -6.75 -7.77 6.40
N MET A 401 -6.59 -8.99 5.90
CA MET A 401 -5.26 -9.55 5.62
C MET A 401 -5.12 -10.36 4.33
N GLU A 402 -3.92 -10.28 3.74
CA GLU A 402 -3.54 -11.11 2.59
C GLU A 402 -3.19 -12.54 3.00
N ALA A 403 -4.06 -13.48 2.65
CA ALA A 403 -3.88 -14.91 2.80
C ALA A 403 -3.30 -15.52 1.50
N GLY A 404 -2.09 -15.10 1.12
CA GLY A 404 -1.43 -15.56 -0.12
C GLY A 404 -1.18 -17.07 -0.16
N GLY A 405 -1.23 -17.67 -1.36
CA GLY A 405 -1.18 -19.12 -1.59
C GLY A 405 0.02 -19.80 -0.90
N HIS A 406 1.23 -19.30 -1.09
CA HIS A 406 2.43 -19.79 -0.43
C HIS A 406 2.33 -19.75 1.10
N GLY A 407 1.75 -18.70 1.69
CA GLY A 407 1.64 -18.53 3.14
C GLY A 407 0.60 -19.47 3.77
N LEU A 408 -0.51 -19.73 3.06
CA LEU A 408 -1.44 -20.80 3.41
C LEU A 408 -0.77 -22.17 3.24
N GLY A 409 -0.02 -22.39 2.14
CA GLY A 409 0.70 -23.63 1.84
C GLY A 409 1.68 -24.03 2.94
N ASP A 410 2.63 -23.14 3.26
CA ASP A 410 3.62 -23.27 4.33
C ASP A 410 3.00 -23.26 5.75
N GLY A 411 1.68 -23.06 5.89
CA GLY A 411 0.95 -23.14 7.16
C GLY A 411 1.11 -21.93 8.09
N LYS A 412 1.61 -20.80 7.59
CA LYS A 412 1.84 -19.56 8.37
C LYS A 412 0.59 -19.05 9.07
N TYR A 413 -0.57 -19.25 8.45
CA TYR A 413 -1.87 -18.80 8.94
C TYR A 413 -2.69 -19.94 9.58
N ASP A 414 -2.10 -21.11 9.87
CA ASP A 414 -2.91 -22.26 10.29
C ASP A 414 -3.52 -22.12 11.70
N GLU A 415 -3.07 -21.14 12.51
CA GLU A 415 -3.70 -20.72 13.78
C GLU A 415 -4.35 -19.33 13.70
N VAL A 416 -4.68 -18.87 12.49
CA VAL A 416 -5.57 -17.72 12.29
C VAL A 416 -7.00 -18.23 12.16
N ASP A 417 -7.86 -17.71 13.03
CA ASP A 417 -9.29 -17.97 13.10
C ASP A 417 -10.00 -16.93 12.21
N PHE A 418 -10.39 -17.34 11.00
CA PHE A 418 -10.95 -16.45 9.97
C PHE A 418 -12.49 -16.42 10.03
N ASP A 419 -13.07 -15.22 9.99
CA ASP A 419 -14.52 -15.02 9.85
C ASP A 419 -14.95 -15.02 8.38
N ILE A 420 -14.15 -14.41 7.50
CA ILE A 420 -14.53 -14.20 6.10
C ILE A 420 -13.40 -14.66 5.17
N ALA A 421 -13.75 -15.46 4.17
CA ALA A 421 -12.86 -15.92 3.10
C ALA A 421 -13.24 -15.25 1.76
N VAL A 422 -12.32 -14.49 1.17
CA VAL A 422 -12.49 -13.81 -0.12
C VAL A 422 -11.56 -14.42 -1.17
N PHE A 423 -12.08 -14.73 -2.37
CA PHE A 423 -11.31 -15.23 -3.51
C PHE A 423 -11.46 -14.29 -4.72
N THR A 424 -10.35 -13.74 -5.20
CA THR A 424 -10.33 -12.74 -6.29
C THR A 424 -10.21 -13.35 -7.69
N ASN A 425 -9.26 -14.25 -7.91
CA ASN A 425 -8.94 -14.93 -9.17
C ASN A 425 -7.76 -15.91 -8.97
N LEU A 426 -7.53 -16.83 -9.90
CA LEU A 426 -6.33 -17.68 -9.94
C LEU A 426 -5.70 -17.70 -11.34
N SER A 427 -4.43 -17.30 -11.45
CA SER A 427 -3.68 -17.35 -12.71
C SER A 427 -3.07 -18.73 -12.96
N LYS A 428 -2.71 -18.99 -14.23
CA LYS A 428 -2.01 -20.21 -14.66
C LYS A 428 -0.63 -20.40 -14.03
N GLU A 429 -0.03 -19.33 -13.53
CA GLU A 429 1.29 -19.37 -12.87
C GLU A 429 1.15 -19.83 -11.41
N GLU A 430 0.00 -19.55 -10.77
CA GLU A 430 -0.36 -20.01 -9.42
C GLU A 430 -1.32 -21.21 -9.42
N GLU A 431 -1.61 -21.87 -10.57
CA GLU A 431 -2.54 -23.02 -10.63
C GLU A 431 -2.17 -24.16 -9.64
N GLY A 432 -0.88 -24.30 -9.30
CA GLY A 432 -0.39 -25.25 -8.29
C GLY A 432 -0.70 -24.87 -6.83
N ASP A 433 -0.94 -23.59 -6.55
CA ASP A 433 -1.27 -23.06 -5.21
C ASP A 433 -2.77 -23.15 -4.90
N ARG A 434 -3.63 -23.53 -5.86
CA ARG A 434 -5.10 -23.60 -5.68
C ARG A 434 -5.53 -24.35 -4.42
N ASP A 435 -4.93 -25.51 -4.18
CA ASP A 435 -5.29 -26.39 -3.07
C ASP A 435 -4.73 -25.86 -1.72
N ALA A 436 -3.71 -24.98 -1.76
CA ALA A 436 -3.25 -24.21 -0.61
C ALA A 436 -4.17 -23.02 -0.32
N GLN A 437 -4.57 -22.25 -1.34
CA GLN A 437 -5.55 -21.17 -1.22
C GLN A 437 -6.90 -21.69 -0.67
N ALA A 438 -7.29 -22.91 -1.04
CA ALA A 438 -8.47 -23.59 -0.51
C ALA A 438 -8.46 -23.84 1.01
N LYS A 439 -7.29 -23.84 1.69
CA LYS A 439 -7.22 -23.93 3.16
C LYS A 439 -7.99 -22.80 3.87
N LEU A 440 -8.07 -21.61 3.25
CA LEU A 440 -8.84 -20.49 3.79
C LEU A 440 -10.34 -20.81 3.75
N PHE A 441 -10.83 -21.34 2.63
CA PHE A 441 -12.25 -21.66 2.45
C PHE A 441 -12.67 -22.95 3.17
N SER A 442 -11.76 -23.90 3.40
CA SER A 442 -12.09 -25.14 4.14
C SER A 442 -12.34 -24.90 5.63
N ARG A 443 -11.78 -23.82 6.20
CA ARG A 443 -12.06 -23.33 7.56
C ARG A 443 -13.47 -22.75 7.72
N MET A 444 -14.13 -22.37 6.64
CA MET A 444 -15.47 -21.78 6.65
C MET A 444 -16.54 -22.84 6.98
N VAL A 445 -16.73 -23.14 8.27
CA VAL A 445 -17.66 -24.19 8.75
C VAL A 445 -18.93 -23.71 9.48
N ASP A 446 -18.89 -22.60 10.22
CA ASP A 446 -20.02 -22.08 11.01
C ASP A 446 -20.91 -21.15 10.16
N PRO A 447 -22.20 -21.44 9.93
CA PRO A 447 -23.08 -20.62 9.09
C PRO A 447 -23.62 -19.35 9.77
N GLU A 448 -23.66 -19.27 11.10
CA GLU A 448 -24.07 -18.05 11.82
C GLU A 448 -22.92 -17.03 11.82
N ARG A 449 -21.67 -17.50 11.92
CA ARG A 449 -20.45 -16.67 11.95
C ARG A 449 -19.85 -16.42 10.56
N HIS A 450 -19.44 -17.48 9.84
CA HIS A 450 -18.50 -17.34 8.73
C HIS A 450 -19.15 -16.92 7.41
N ARG A 451 -18.39 -16.27 6.51
CA ARG A 451 -18.87 -15.88 5.17
C ARG A 451 -17.85 -16.22 4.07
N LYS A 452 -18.36 -16.55 2.88
CA LYS A 452 -17.57 -16.78 1.67
C LYS A 452 -17.89 -15.71 0.64
N VAL A 453 -16.86 -15.12 0.03
CA VAL A 453 -17.00 -14.15 -1.08
C VAL A 453 -16.15 -14.64 -2.25
N VAL A 454 -16.76 -14.83 -3.42
CA VAL A 454 -16.13 -15.55 -4.55
C VAL A 454 -16.41 -14.85 -5.87
N ASN A 455 -15.35 -14.55 -6.63
CA ASN A 455 -15.47 -14.19 -8.04
C ASN A 455 -15.95 -15.39 -8.86
N ILE A 456 -17.09 -15.28 -9.54
CA ILE A 456 -17.66 -16.37 -10.36
C ILE A 456 -17.39 -16.23 -11.88
N ASP A 457 -16.62 -15.23 -12.30
CA ASP A 457 -16.01 -15.22 -13.64
C ASP A 457 -14.75 -16.11 -13.69
N ASP A 458 -14.16 -16.48 -12.55
CA ASP A 458 -13.01 -17.39 -12.48
C ASP A 458 -13.44 -18.88 -12.64
N PRO A 459 -12.81 -19.67 -13.51
CA PRO A 459 -13.12 -21.09 -13.69
C PRO A 459 -13.05 -21.96 -12.42
N ASN A 460 -12.26 -21.55 -11.42
CA ASN A 460 -12.08 -22.27 -10.16
C ASN A 460 -13.14 -21.91 -9.10
N ALA A 461 -14.02 -20.93 -9.36
CA ALA A 461 -15.03 -20.47 -8.40
C ALA A 461 -15.83 -21.61 -7.75
N SER A 462 -16.27 -22.57 -8.56
CA SER A 462 -17.01 -23.76 -8.10
C SER A 462 -16.22 -24.64 -7.12
N PHE A 463 -14.89 -24.72 -7.27
CA PHE A 463 -14.01 -25.45 -6.35
C PHE A 463 -13.92 -24.75 -5.00
N PHE A 464 -13.73 -23.42 -4.98
CA PHE A 464 -13.66 -22.63 -3.74
C PHE A 464 -15.00 -22.60 -2.97
N VAL A 465 -16.13 -22.44 -3.68
CA VAL A 465 -17.49 -22.55 -3.08
C VAL A 465 -17.71 -23.91 -2.41
N SER A 466 -17.20 -24.99 -3.02
CA SER A 466 -17.36 -26.37 -2.51
C SER A 466 -16.55 -26.69 -1.25
N GLN A 467 -15.55 -25.87 -0.88
CA GLN A 467 -14.76 -26.09 0.33
C GLN A 467 -15.53 -25.74 1.60
N GLY A 468 -15.20 -26.36 2.73
CA GLY A 468 -15.83 -26.07 4.02
C GLY A 468 -17.32 -26.48 4.05
N SER A 469 -18.10 -25.84 4.92
CA SER A 469 -19.55 -26.13 5.01
C SER A 469 -20.32 -25.55 3.82
N GLN A 470 -21.29 -26.31 3.33
CA GLN A 470 -22.26 -25.85 2.32
C GLN A 470 -23.46 -25.11 2.93
N GLU A 471 -23.53 -25.02 4.26
CA GLU A 471 -24.53 -24.22 4.99
C GLU A 471 -24.04 -22.77 5.19
N VAL A 472 -22.72 -22.52 5.05
CA VAL A 472 -22.13 -21.17 5.16
C VAL A 472 -22.58 -20.30 3.99
N PRO A 473 -23.16 -19.11 4.24
CA PRO A 473 -23.54 -18.18 3.18
C PRO A 473 -22.39 -17.79 2.26
N VAL A 474 -22.67 -17.80 0.96
CA VAL A 474 -21.80 -17.34 -0.12
C VAL A 474 -22.41 -16.07 -0.71
N VAL A 475 -21.61 -15.04 -0.92
CA VAL A 475 -21.94 -13.92 -1.81
C VAL A 475 -21.03 -14.00 -3.03
N THR A 476 -21.62 -14.03 -4.21
CA THR A 476 -20.90 -14.12 -5.49
C THR A 476 -20.75 -12.75 -6.12
N PHE A 477 -19.61 -12.51 -6.76
CA PHE A 477 -19.39 -11.30 -7.55
C PHE A 477 -18.84 -11.62 -8.93
N ALA A 478 -19.11 -10.75 -9.91
CA ALA A 478 -18.64 -10.90 -11.28
C ALA A 478 -18.74 -9.57 -12.05
N MET A 479 -17.82 -9.35 -12.99
CA MET A 479 -17.92 -8.26 -13.96
C MET A 479 -18.73 -8.71 -15.17
N GLU A 480 -18.52 -9.93 -15.67
CA GLU A 480 -19.16 -10.45 -16.89
C GLU A 480 -20.47 -11.21 -16.56
N ASN A 481 -20.43 -12.17 -15.65
CA ASN A 481 -21.56 -13.03 -15.31
C ASN A 481 -22.66 -12.31 -14.49
N LYS A 482 -23.79 -12.00 -15.14
CA LYS A 482 -24.93 -11.29 -14.52
C LYS A 482 -25.85 -12.16 -13.65
N GLU A 483 -25.49 -13.43 -13.43
CA GLU A 483 -26.14 -14.30 -12.45
C GLU A 483 -25.46 -14.23 -11.05
N ALA A 484 -24.43 -13.40 -10.88
CA ALA A 484 -23.81 -13.14 -9.59
C ALA A 484 -24.69 -12.26 -8.69
N ASP A 485 -24.52 -12.34 -7.38
CA ASP A 485 -25.22 -11.48 -6.40
C ASP A 485 -24.81 -10.00 -6.55
N VAL A 486 -23.52 -9.76 -6.83
CA VAL A 486 -22.93 -8.42 -6.98
C VAL A 486 -22.27 -8.28 -8.35
N HIS A 487 -22.84 -7.42 -9.21
CA HIS A 487 -22.34 -7.21 -10.57
C HIS A 487 -22.56 -5.78 -11.08
N PRO A 488 -21.77 -5.27 -12.03
CA PRO A 488 -22.01 -3.96 -12.61
C PRO A 488 -23.18 -4.00 -13.60
N LEU A 489 -23.99 -2.95 -13.58
CA LEU A 489 -25.04 -2.63 -14.57
C LEU A 489 -24.46 -1.75 -15.69
N LYS A 490 -23.63 -0.79 -15.31
CA LYS A 490 -22.92 0.17 -16.16
C LYS A 490 -21.59 0.51 -15.48
N PHE A 491 -20.55 0.78 -16.25
CA PHE A 491 -19.37 1.49 -15.78
C PHE A 491 -18.86 2.41 -16.89
N GLU A 492 -18.14 3.47 -16.51
CA GLU A 492 -17.37 4.32 -17.41
C GLU A 492 -15.95 4.45 -16.84
N LEU A 493 -14.96 4.45 -17.74
CA LEU A 493 -13.54 4.54 -17.42
C LEU A 493 -13.00 5.84 -18.02
N SER A 494 -12.16 6.55 -17.27
CA SER A 494 -11.39 7.69 -17.76
C SER A 494 -9.93 7.58 -17.32
N LEU A 495 -9.15 8.64 -17.52
CA LEU A 495 -7.76 8.72 -17.08
C LEU A 495 -7.62 9.09 -15.59
N PHE A 496 -8.71 9.52 -14.94
CA PHE A 496 -8.72 10.10 -13.58
C PHE A 496 -9.73 9.42 -12.63
N GLU A 497 -10.88 8.97 -13.15
CA GLU A 497 -11.95 8.33 -12.37
C GLU A 497 -12.49 7.06 -13.05
N THR A 498 -12.95 6.12 -12.22
CA THR A 498 -13.79 4.97 -12.59
C THR A 498 -15.16 5.11 -11.94
N GLN A 499 -16.20 5.33 -12.76
CA GLN A 499 -17.59 5.37 -12.29
C GLN A 499 -18.25 4.01 -12.53
N VAL A 500 -18.92 3.45 -11.52
CA VAL A 500 -19.60 2.15 -11.61
C VAL A 500 -20.96 2.14 -10.91
N LEU A 501 -21.98 1.67 -11.64
CA LEU A 501 -23.31 1.41 -11.12
C LEU A 501 -23.44 -0.10 -10.84
N VAL A 502 -23.46 -0.50 -9.57
CA VAL A 502 -23.43 -1.90 -9.10
C VAL A 502 -24.83 -2.36 -8.68
N ASN A 503 -25.28 -3.50 -9.19
CA ASN A 503 -26.45 -4.21 -8.67
C ASN A 503 -26.03 -5.12 -7.52
N THR A 504 -26.82 -5.14 -6.44
CA THR A 504 -26.65 -6.02 -5.28
C THR A 504 -28.01 -6.60 -4.85
N PRO A 505 -28.07 -7.62 -3.97
CA PRO A 505 -29.35 -8.19 -3.50
C PRO A 505 -30.20 -7.24 -2.64
N THR A 506 -29.61 -6.18 -2.10
CA THR A 506 -30.27 -5.21 -1.20
C THR A 506 -30.56 -3.86 -1.85
N GLY A 507 -29.91 -3.53 -2.97
CA GLY A 507 -30.12 -2.28 -3.72
C GLY A 507 -29.17 -2.10 -4.89
N ILE A 508 -29.28 -0.96 -5.57
CA ILE A 508 -28.29 -0.50 -6.56
C ILE A 508 -27.39 0.53 -5.89
N LEU A 509 -26.09 0.42 -6.08
CA LEU A 509 -25.08 1.40 -5.68
C LEU A 509 -24.60 2.18 -6.90
N GLU A 510 -24.31 3.46 -6.71
CA GLU A 510 -23.56 4.31 -7.64
C GLU A 510 -22.28 4.69 -6.88
N ILE A 511 -21.11 4.51 -7.52
CA ILE A 511 -19.78 4.65 -6.92
C ILE A 511 -18.89 5.38 -7.94
N SER A 512 -18.19 6.43 -7.54
CA SER A 512 -17.02 6.97 -8.25
C SER A 512 -15.74 6.76 -7.45
N SER A 513 -14.71 6.22 -8.07
CA SER A 513 -13.44 5.89 -7.41
C SER A 513 -12.24 6.30 -8.26
N GLY A 514 -11.20 6.84 -7.62
CA GLY A 514 -9.90 7.13 -8.25
C GLY A 514 -9.15 5.87 -8.72
N LEU A 515 -9.57 4.67 -8.29
CA LEU A 515 -8.95 3.41 -8.69
C LEU A 515 -9.23 3.08 -10.16
N LEU A 516 -8.25 3.36 -11.03
CA LEU A 516 -8.38 3.26 -12.48
C LEU A 516 -8.49 1.81 -12.99
N GLY A 517 -9.40 1.59 -13.96
CA GLY A 517 -9.39 0.42 -14.85
C GLY A 517 -10.18 -0.80 -14.39
N LYS A 518 -10.50 -1.70 -15.33
CA LYS A 518 -11.41 -2.84 -15.09
C LYS A 518 -10.94 -3.83 -14.03
N HIS A 519 -9.63 -3.96 -13.83
CA HIS A 519 -9.09 -4.82 -12.77
C HIS A 519 -9.49 -4.27 -11.37
N ASN A 520 -9.60 -2.95 -11.21
CA ASN A 520 -10.10 -2.34 -9.99
C ASN A 520 -11.61 -2.41 -9.85
N ILE A 521 -12.38 -2.48 -10.95
CA ILE A 521 -13.81 -2.83 -10.88
C ILE A 521 -14.01 -4.20 -10.20
N TYR A 522 -13.18 -5.22 -10.49
CA TYR A 522 -13.25 -6.50 -9.76
C TYR A 522 -12.93 -6.35 -8.26
N ASN A 523 -11.96 -5.51 -7.89
CA ASN A 523 -11.60 -5.24 -6.49
C ASN A 523 -12.74 -4.50 -5.74
N ILE A 524 -13.38 -3.53 -6.39
CA ILE A 524 -14.58 -2.82 -5.91
C ILE A 524 -15.74 -3.81 -5.71
N LEU A 525 -16.03 -4.66 -6.70
CA LEU A 525 -17.09 -5.67 -6.60
C LEU A 525 -16.83 -6.69 -5.47
N ALA A 526 -15.56 -7.04 -5.21
CA ALA A 526 -15.17 -7.88 -4.08
C ALA A 526 -15.44 -7.19 -2.73
N ALA A 527 -15.11 -5.90 -2.60
CA ALA A 527 -15.37 -5.12 -1.39
C ALA A 527 -16.89 -4.92 -1.15
N VAL A 528 -17.66 -4.57 -2.19
CA VAL A 528 -19.13 -4.52 -2.13
C VAL A 528 -19.69 -5.87 -1.68
N ALA A 529 -19.21 -6.99 -2.23
CA ALA A 529 -19.67 -8.32 -1.86
C ALA A 529 -19.33 -8.71 -0.40
N VAL A 530 -18.23 -8.22 0.17
CA VAL A 530 -17.95 -8.34 1.61
C VAL A 530 -18.93 -7.50 2.43
N GLY A 531 -19.20 -6.24 2.04
CA GLY A 531 -20.21 -5.39 2.68
C GLY A 531 -21.60 -6.03 2.70
N ILE A 532 -22.03 -6.61 1.57
CA ILE A 532 -23.27 -7.39 1.45
C ILE A 532 -23.24 -8.65 2.33
N ALA A 533 -22.11 -9.35 2.43
CA ALA A 533 -21.98 -10.58 3.23
C ALA A 533 -22.09 -10.35 4.75
N VAL A 534 -21.66 -9.17 5.24
CA VAL A 534 -21.82 -8.75 6.64
C VAL A 534 -23.13 -8.00 6.91
N GLY A 535 -23.80 -7.51 5.86
CA GLY A 535 -25.04 -6.73 5.97
C GLY A 535 -24.81 -5.25 6.30
N ALA A 536 -23.72 -4.68 5.81
CA ALA A 536 -23.40 -3.26 5.97
C ALA A 536 -24.46 -2.35 5.31
N PRO A 537 -24.70 -1.13 5.85
CA PRO A 537 -25.50 -0.12 5.17
C PRO A 537 -24.94 0.22 3.78
N LEU A 538 -25.81 0.40 2.79
CA LEU A 538 -25.41 0.72 1.41
C LEU A 538 -24.59 2.02 1.33
N GLU A 539 -24.91 3.00 2.17
CA GLU A 539 -24.22 4.28 2.27
C GLU A 539 -22.78 4.13 2.81
N ASP A 540 -22.54 3.20 3.74
CA ASP A 540 -21.20 2.89 4.25
C ASP A 540 -20.37 2.12 3.22
N ILE A 541 -21.01 1.25 2.42
CA ILE A 541 -20.35 0.53 1.33
C ILE A 541 -19.88 1.49 0.23
N VAL A 542 -20.68 2.50 -0.13
CA VAL A 542 -20.25 3.54 -1.08
C VAL A 542 -19.11 4.36 -0.45
N ARG A 543 -19.36 4.98 0.72
CA ARG A 543 -18.39 5.86 1.40
C ARG A 543 -17.01 5.22 1.58
N GLY A 544 -16.94 3.99 2.11
CA GLY A 544 -15.67 3.28 2.31
C GLY A 544 -15.04 2.66 1.06
N ILE A 545 -15.60 2.92 -0.12
CA ILE A 545 -14.98 2.60 -1.42
C ILE A 545 -14.55 3.90 -2.13
N GLU A 546 -15.34 4.97 -2.01
CA GLU A 546 -15.01 6.30 -2.54
C GLU A 546 -13.89 6.99 -1.74
N GLU A 547 -13.76 6.70 -0.44
CA GLU A 547 -12.66 7.18 0.45
C GLU A 547 -11.28 6.55 0.13
N VAL A 548 -11.20 5.63 -0.85
CA VAL A 548 -9.93 5.06 -1.34
C VAL A 548 -9.56 5.67 -2.69
N ASP A 549 -8.99 6.88 -2.65
CA ASP A 549 -8.49 7.60 -3.83
C ASP A 549 -7.49 6.74 -4.63
N ALA A 550 -6.50 6.18 -3.94
CA ALA A 550 -5.44 5.37 -4.51
C ALA A 550 -4.93 4.29 -3.54
N VAL A 551 -4.30 3.25 -4.08
CA VAL A 551 -3.58 2.23 -3.30
C VAL A 551 -2.08 2.35 -3.57
N PRO A 552 -1.24 2.58 -2.55
CA PRO A 552 0.18 2.88 -2.73
C PRO A 552 0.93 1.94 -3.70
N GLY A 553 1.39 2.49 -4.82
CA GLY A 553 2.15 1.79 -5.85
C GLY A 553 1.39 0.72 -6.65
N MET A 554 0.05 0.76 -6.68
CA MET A 554 -0.82 -0.21 -7.37
C MET A 554 -1.77 0.54 -8.30
N CYS A 555 -1.31 0.88 -9.50
CA CYS A 555 -1.96 1.81 -10.42
C CYS A 555 -2.30 3.16 -9.73
N GLU A 556 -1.36 3.67 -8.90
CA GLU A 556 -1.55 4.90 -8.11
C GLU A 556 -1.53 6.12 -9.03
N LEU A 557 -2.68 6.77 -9.21
CA LEU A 557 -2.81 8.04 -9.91
C LEU A 557 -2.13 9.16 -9.10
N ILE A 558 -1.33 9.96 -9.81
CA ILE A 558 -0.78 11.22 -9.34
C ILE A 558 -1.51 12.33 -10.09
N ASP A 559 -2.35 13.06 -9.37
CA ASP A 559 -3.15 14.18 -9.89
C ASP A 559 -2.85 15.44 -9.07
N GLU A 560 -2.27 16.42 -9.74
CA GLU A 560 -1.98 17.78 -9.25
C GLU A 560 -2.73 18.80 -10.13
N GLU A 561 -3.97 18.45 -10.54
CA GLU A 561 -4.88 19.18 -11.45
C GLU A 561 -4.45 19.24 -12.94
N GLN A 562 -3.52 18.38 -13.38
CA GLN A 562 -3.01 18.41 -14.77
C GLN A 562 -3.96 17.76 -15.82
N ALA A 563 -3.81 18.13 -17.08
CA ALA A 563 -4.66 17.66 -18.19
C ALA A 563 -4.37 16.23 -18.73
N PHE A 564 -3.53 15.44 -18.05
CA PHE A 564 -3.14 14.09 -18.47
C PHE A 564 -2.91 13.14 -17.28
N GLY A 565 -3.10 11.84 -17.47
CA GLY A 565 -2.91 10.88 -16.39
C GLY A 565 -1.42 10.61 -16.12
N VAL A 566 -1.04 10.48 -14.84
CA VAL A 566 0.27 9.97 -14.41
C VAL A 566 0.04 8.86 -13.40
N ILE A 567 0.51 7.64 -13.66
CA ILE A 567 0.38 6.52 -12.72
C ILE A 567 1.72 5.93 -12.30
N VAL A 568 1.81 5.48 -11.04
CA VAL A 568 2.96 4.76 -10.48
C VAL A 568 2.55 3.33 -10.07
N ASP A 569 3.33 2.33 -10.48
CA ASP A 569 2.97 0.92 -10.31
C ASP A 569 4.17 -0.02 -10.05
N TYR A 570 3.94 -1.08 -9.27
CA TYR A 570 4.92 -2.11 -8.89
C TYR A 570 5.24 -3.15 -10.00
N ALA A 571 4.74 -3.01 -11.22
CA ALA A 571 4.90 -3.94 -12.34
C ALA A 571 6.36 -4.18 -12.79
N SER A 572 7.07 -5.02 -12.03
CA SER A 572 8.48 -5.38 -12.19
C SER A 572 8.70 -6.73 -12.89
N THR A 573 7.67 -7.31 -13.51
CA THR A 573 7.74 -8.55 -14.31
C THR A 573 7.12 -8.37 -15.69
N PRO A 574 7.49 -9.18 -16.71
CA PRO A 574 6.91 -9.09 -18.06
C PRO A 574 5.39 -9.22 -18.09
N ASP A 575 4.83 -10.15 -17.31
CA ASP A 575 3.38 -10.41 -17.24
C ASP A 575 2.63 -9.27 -16.53
N ALA A 576 3.16 -8.75 -15.42
CA ALA A 576 2.59 -7.60 -14.73
C ALA A 576 2.60 -6.35 -15.62
N LEU A 577 3.75 -6.02 -16.22
CA LEU A 577 3.90 -4.88 -17.13
C LEU A 577 3.00 -5.01 -18.36
N SER A 578 2.84 -6.23 -18.88
CA SER A 578 1.90 -6.51 -19.96
C SER A 578 0.48 -6.12 -19.58
N ARG A 579 -0.03 -6.56 -18.41
CA ARG A 579 -1.41 -6.28 -17.98
C ARG A 579 -1.64 -4.85 -17.50
N LEU A 580 -0.63 -4.20 -16.93
CA LEU A 580 -0.67 -2.77 -16.60
C LEU A 580 -0.91 -1.96 -17.88
N LEU A 581 -0.06 -2.15 -18.90
CA LEU A 581 -0.17 -1.42 -20.16
C LEU A 581 -1.43 -1.80 -20.97
N ASP A 582 -1.91 -3.05 -20.87
CA ASP A 582 -3.24 -3.41 -21.43
C ASP A 582 -4.35 -2.64 -20.71
N SER A 583 -4.35 -2.61 -19.37
CA SER A 583 -5.36 -1.90 -18.57
C SER A 583 -5.37 -0.39 -18.86
N VAL A 584 -4.19 0.23 -18.97
CA VAL A 584 -4.02 1.65 -19.35
C VAL A 584 -4.63 1.93 -20.71
N ARG A 585 -4.46 1.04 -21.70
CA ARG A 585 -5.07 1.20 -23.03
C ARG A 585 -6.60 1.09 -23.01
N GLU A 586 -7.19 0.42 -22.01
CA GLU A 586 -8.65 0.39 -21.84
C GLU A 586 -9.24 1.69 -21.30
N LEU A 587 -8.42 2.58 -20.72
CA LEU A 587 -8.83 3.94 -20.29
C LEU A 587 -8.97 4.92 -21.48
N GLY A 588 -8.51 4.52 -22.67
CA GLY A 588 -8.56 5.33 -23.89
C GLY A 588 -7.58 6.52 -24.02
N PRO A 589 -6.34 6.47 -23.49
CA PRO A 589 -5.39 7.58 -23.65
C PRO A 589 -4.98 7.81 -25.11
N ARG A 590 -4.70 9.07 -25.45
CA ARG A 590 -4.24 9.54 -26.76
C ARG A 590 -2.85 8.98 -27.10
N ARG A 591 -1.94 8.94 -26.13
CA ARG A 591 -0.57 8.42 -26.19
C ARG A 591 -0.21 7.80 -24.83
N VAL A 592 0.63 6.77 -24.82
CA VAL A 592 1.19 6.17 -23.59
C VAL A 592 2.71 6.35 -23.56
N ILE A 593 3.18 6.91 -22.44
CA ILE A 593 4.59 7.21 -22.16
C ILE A 593 5.04 6.36 -20.97
N THR A 594 5.90 5.38 -21.18
CA THR A 594 6.23 4.38 -20.14
C THR A 594 7.68 4.48 -19.67
N VAL A 595 7.91 4.66 -18.37
CA VAL A 595 9.22 4.56 -17.71
C VAL A 595 9.35 3.19 -17.07
N ILE A 596 10.40 2.43 -17.42
CA ILE A 596 10.72 1.13 -16.79
C ILE A 596 12.18 1.02 -16.41
N GLY A 597 12.44 0.33 -15.29
CA GLY A 597 13.76 -0.15 -14.92
C GLY A 597 13.77 -1.65 -14.64
N CYS A 598 14.93 -2.18 -14.22
CA CYS A 598 15.09 -3.58 -13.84
C CYS A 598 16.14 -3.75 -12.74
N CYS A 599 15.73 -4.32 -11.61
CA CYS A 599 16.61 -4.57 -10.47
C CYS A 599 17.90 -5.34 -10.81
N GLY A 600 18.99 -4.95 -10.17
CA GLY A 600 20.23 -5.70 -10.13
C GLY A 600 20.12 -6.99 -9.32
N GLU A 601 20.99 -7.95 -9.62
CA GLU A 601 21.05 -9.31 -9.07
C GLU A 601 19.77 -10.14 -9.25
N GLY A 602 18.86 -9.66 -10.11
CA GLY A 602 17.62 -10.34 -10.47
C GLY A 602 17.78 -11.31 -11.64
N ASP A 603 16.65 -11.81 -12.16
CA ASP A 603 16.64 -12.49 -13.44
C ASP A 603 17.02 -11.52 -14.57
N ARG A 604 18.10 -11.84 -15.31
CA ARG A 604 18.48 -11.13 -16.53
C ARG A 604 17.55 -11.47 -17.70
N GLY A 605 16.92 -12.65 -17.70
CA GLY A 605 16.04 -13.12 -18.77
C GLY A 605 14.82 -12.21 -19.01
N LYS A 606 14.23 -11.64 -17.96
CA LYS A 606 13.12 -10.68 -18.08
C LYS A 606 13.50 -9.32 -18.67
N ARG A 607 14.76 -8.87 -18.57
CA ARG A 607 15.22 -7.52 -18.98
C ARG A 607 14.82 -7.18 -20.42
N PRO A 608 15.22 -7.95 -21.45
CA PRO A 608 14.82 -7.67 -22.84
C PRO A 608 13.31 -7.86 -23.09
N VAL A 609 12.65 -8.76 -22.35
CA VAL A 609 11.22 -9.03 -22.52
C VAL A 609 10.37 -7.85 -22.02
N MET A 610 10.75 -7.23 -20.90
CA MET A 610 10.09 -6.02 -20.38
C MET A 610 10.24 -4.83 -21.35
N THR A 611 11.46 -4.58 -21.85
CA THR A 611 11.69 -3.56 -22.91
C THR A 611 10.80 -3.80 -24.12
N LYS A 612 10.71 -5.05 -24.59
CA LYS A 612 9.88 -5.38 -25.75
C LYS A 612 8.40 -5.11 -25.49
N ILE A 613 7.89 -5.47 -24.31
CA ILE A 613 6.48 -5.25 -23.94
C ILE A 613 6.17 -3.75 -23.83
N ALA A 614 7.04 -2.96 -23.19
CA ALA A 614 6.88 -1.51 -23.12
C ALA A 614 6.89 -0.87 -24.52
N THR A 615 7.86 -1.22 -25.36
CA THR A 615 8.01 -0.65 -26.71
C THR A 615 6.97 -1.13 -27.72
N ASP A 616 6.39 -2.31 -27.54
CA ASP A 616 5.25 -2.78 -28.34
C ASP A 616 3.93 -2.07 -27.93
N LYS A 617 3.79 -1.64 -26.66
CA LYS A 617 2.53 -1.13 -26.09
C LYS A 617 2.48 0.37 -25.75
N SER A 618 3.59 1.09 -25.90
CA SER A 618 3.73 2.52 -25.59
C SER A 618 4.38 3.24 -26.77
N GLU A 619 3.84 4.38 -27.20
CA GLU A 619 4.43 5.19 -28.27
C GLU A 619 5.79 5.78 -27.86
N VAL A 620 5.98 6.01 -26.55
CA VAL A 620 7.25 6.41 -25.94
C VAL A 620 7.60 5.44 -24.82
N THR A 621 8.84 4.96 -24.80
CA THR A 621 9.41 4.19 -23.68
C THR A 621 10.71 4.83 -23.23
N MET A 622 10.91 4.97 -21.91
CA MET A 622 12.17 5.38 -21.29
C MET A 622 12.72 4.23 -20.44
N LEU A 623 13.95 3.79 -20.74
CA LEU A 623 14.66 2.77 -19.97
C LEU A 623 15.56 3.44 -18.94
N THR A 624 15.54 2.96 -17.70
CA THR A 624 16.32 3.58 -16.61
C THR A 624 16.77 2.59 -15.54
N SER A 625 17.64 3.03 -14.65
CA SER A 625 18.06 2.23 -13.49
C SER A 625 16.92 2.07 -12.48
N ASP A 626 16.90 0.96 -11.78
CA ASP A 626 16.04 0.68 -10.62
C ASP A 626 16.80 -0.32 -9.75
N ASN A 627 17.11 0.03 -8.51
CA ASN A 627 17.83 -0.81 -7.55
C ASN A 627 18.98 -1.65 -8.19
N PRO A 628 20.01 -1.02 -8.80
CA PRO A 628 21.10 -1.70 -9.50
C PRO A 628 22.00 -2.53 -8.58
N LYS A 629 22.07 -2.22 -7.27
CA LYS A 629 22.93 -2.91 -6.29
C LYS A 629 24.38 -3.02 -6.80
N ASN A 630 24.93 -4.23 -6.91
CA ASN A 630 26.30 -4.52 -7.31
C ASN A 630 26.47 -4.74 -8.83
N GLU A 631 25.43 -4.56 -9.65
CA GLU A 631 25.56 -4.53 -11.12
C GLU A 631 25.70 -3.08 -11.63
N ASP A 632 26.48 -2.89 -12.69
CA ASP A 632 26.59 -1.61 -13.40
C ASP A 632 25.23 -1.25 -14.06
N PRO A 633 24.65 -0.06 -13.80
CA PRO A 633 23.42 0.37 -14.46
C PRO A 633 23.47 0.29 -16.00
N LEU A 634 24.64 0.52 -16.61
CA LEU A 634 24.81 0.48 -18.06
C LEU A 634 24.78 -0.95 -18.62
N ASP A 635 25.30 -1.93 -17.88
CA ASP A 635 25.16 -3.37 -18.21
C ASP A 635 23.69 -3.81 -18.14
N ILE A 636 22.93 -3.33 -17.14
CA ILE A 636 21.49 -3.59 -17.01
C ILE A 636 20.74 -3.00 -18.21
N LEU A 637 21.11 -1.79 -18.65
CA LEU A 637 20.49 -1.11 -19.77
C LEU A 637 20.86 -1.74 -21.13
N ASP A 638 22.06 -2.32 -21.29
CA ASP A 638 22.41 -3.12 -22.48
C ASP A 638 21.61 -4.44 -22.54
N ASP A 639 21.48 -5.16 -21.42
CA ASP A 639 20.57 -6.32 -21.29
C ASP A 639 19.11 -5.95 -21.66
N MET A 640 18.67 -4.73 -21.31
CA MET A 640 17.34 -4.22 -21.65
C MET A 640 17.22 -3.84 -23.14
N LEU A 641 18.22 -3.18 -23.75
CA LEU A 641 18.24 -2.81 -25.18
C LEU A 641 18.16 -4.02 -26.12
N ALA A 642 18.67 -5.18 -25.69
CA ALA A 642 18.54 -6.43 -26.43
C ALA A 642 17.07 -6.81 -26.75
N GLY A 643 16.09 -6.28 -26.00
CA GLY A 643 14.65 -6.44 -26.26
C GLY A 643 14.16 -5.89 -27.60
N VAL A 644 14.81 -4.85 -28.12
CA VAL A 644 14.57 -4.30 -29.47
C VAL A 644 15.63 -4.74 -30.48
N GLY A 645 16.55 -5.63 -30.08
CA GLY A 645 17.65 -6.13 -30.92
C GLY A 645 18.81 -5.14 -31.08
N TRP A 646 18.99 -4.21 -30.12
CA TRP A 646 20.08 -3.25 -30.09
C TRP A 646 21.08 -3.56 -28.97
N THR A 647 22.28 -3.01 -29.10
CA THR A 647 23.23 -2.81 -27.98
C THR A 647 23.34 -1.33 -27.65
N MET A 648 23.97 -0.99 -26.53
CA MET A 648 24.36 0.38 -26.17
C MET A 648 25.20 1.02 -27.29
N GLN A 649 26.05 0.24 -27.96
CA GLN A 649 26.82 0.72 -29.12
C GLN A 649 25.94 1.02 -30.35
N ASP A 650 24.75 0.44 -30.46
CA ASP A 650 23.78 0.79 -31.51
C ASP A 650 23.00 2.06 -31.14
N TYR A 651 22.55 2.17 -29.89
CA TYR A 651 21.86 3.36 -29.38
C TYR A 651 22.75 4.63 -29.47
N LEU A 652 24.05 4.51 -29.19
CA LEU A 652 25.01 5.61 -29.27
C LEU A 652 25.42 6.02 -30.71
N LYS A 653 24.95 5.33 -31.78
CA LYS A 653 25.27 5.72 -33.17
C LYS A 653 24.44 6.90 -33.69
N TYR A 654 23.26 7.10 -33.13
CA TYR A 654 22.41 8.26 -33.38
C TYR A 654 23.04 9.50 -32.71
N GLY A 655 22.93 10.68 -33.31
CA GLY A 655 23.43 11.94 -32.73
C GLY A 655 22.35 12.81 -32.09
N GLU A 656 22.74 13.96 -31.52
CA GLU A 656 21.82 15.01 -31.03
C GLU A 656 20.79 15.48 -32.08
N ASN A 657 21.14 15.36 -33.37
CA ASN A 657 20.29 15.75 -34.49
C ASN A 657 19.46 14.57 -35.04
N ASP A 658 19.81 13.33 -34.68
CA ASP A 658 18.99 12.13 -34.93
C ASP A 658 18.11 11.90 -33.70
N TYR A 659 17.33 12.94 -33.36
CA TYR A 659 16.64 13.16 -32.07
C TYR A 659 16.18 11.89 -31.36
N TYR A 660 15.55 10.95 -32.09
CA TYR A 660 15.19 9.62 -31.59
C TYR A 660 15.49 8.57 -32.65
N PRO A 661 15.93 7.36 -32.26
CA PRO A 661 15.94 6.21 -33.15
C PRO A 661 14.51 5.62 -33.24
N PRO A 662 13.77 5.81 -34.35
CA PRO A 662 12.42 5.23 -34.46
C PRO A 662 12.52 3.71 -34.54
N LEU A 663 11.77 3.03 -33.68
CA LEU A 663 11.61 1.58 -33.74
C LEU A 663 10.84 1.18 -35.01
N PRO A 664 10.90 -0.10 -35.47
CA PRO A 664 10.23 -0.54 -36.69
C PRO A 664 8.69 -0.42 -36.69
N ASN A 665 8.07 -0.19 -35.53
CA ASN A 665 6.65 0.12 -35.35
C ASN A 665 6.32 1.63 -35.39
N GLY A 666 7.34 2.50 -35.42
CA GLY A 666 7.22 3.95 -35.35
C GLY A 666 7.28 4.54 -33.93
N HIS A 667 7.45 3.73 -32.90
CA HIS A 667 7.52 4.18 -31.50
C HIS A 667 8.94 4.67 -31.15
N ARG A 668 9.06 5.45 -30.07
CA ARG A 668 10.30 6.04 -29.55
C ARG A 668 10.87 5.23 -28.38
N LEU A 669 12.19 5.11 -28.34
CA LEU A 669 12.93 4.54 -27.21
C LEU A 669 14.00 5.53 -26.73
N PHE A 670 13.94 5.83 -25.43
CA PHE A 670 14.90 6.63 -24.68
C PHE A 670 15.62 5.76 -23.66
N LEU A 671 16.78 6.21 -23.20
CA LEU A 671 17.60 5.55 -22.21
C LEU A 671 18.30 6.61 -21.37
N HIS A 672 18.12 6.56 -20.05
CA HIS A 672 18.80 7.43 -19.09
C HIS A 672 19.01 6.65 -17.78
N ASP A 673 20.26 6.53 -17.32
CA ASP A 673 20.61 5.74 -16.13
C ASP A 673 20.01 6.30 -14.83
N ILE A 674 20.09 7.62 -14.60
CA ILE A 674 19.48 8.27 -13.44
C ILE A 674 17.93 8.25 -13.53
N ARG A 675 17.28 7.51 -12.62
CA ARG A 675 15.80 7.35 -12.58
C ARG A 675 15.05 8.66 -12.39
N ARG A 676 15.54 9.56 -11.52
CA ARG A 676 15.01 10.93 -11.34
C ARG A 676 14.81 11.63 -12.68
N VAL A 677 15.83 11.63 -13.54
CA VAL A 677 15.76 12.31 -14.84
C VAL A 677 14.76 11.61 -15.77
N ALA A 678 14.76 10.27 -15.83
CA ALA A 678 13.83 9.51 -16.65
C ALA A 678 12.35 9.72 -16.26
N VAL A 679 12.05 9.80 -14.95
CA VAL A 679 10.69 10.05 -14.43
C VAL A 679 10.25 11.48 -14.74
N ARG A 680 11.03 12.49 -14.32
CA ARG A 680 10.69 13.91 -14.57
C ARG A 680 10.58 14.23 -16.06
N ALA A 681 11.43 13.61 -16.90
CA ALA A 681 11.35 13.71 -18.35
C ALA A 681 10.04 13.15 -18.94
N ALA A 682 9.61 11.97 -18.50
CA ALA A 682 8.38 11.34 -18.99
C ALA A 682 7.12 12.11 -18.58
N VAL A 683 7.09 12.63 -17.35
CA VAL A 683 6.01 13.51 -16.88
C VAL A 683 5.94 14.78 -17.70
N ALA A 684 7.07 15.45 -17.93
CA ALA A 684 7.08 16.69 -18.71
C ALA A 684 6.77 16.49 -20.20
N MET A 685 6.98 15.29 -20.76
CA MET A 685 6.49 14.94 -22.11
C MET A 685 4.97 14.77 -22.21
N GLY A 686 4.23 14.79 -21.09
CA GLY A 686 2.77 14.67 -21.07
C GLY A 686 2.05 15.81 -21.80
N GLU A 687 0.97 15.48 -22.49
CA GLU A 687 0.07 16.41 -23.19
C GLU A 687 -1.39 15.98 -22.94
N GLU A 688 -2.35 16.91 -23.14
CA GLU A 688 -3.78 16.68 -22.92
C GLU A 688 -4.28 15.31 -23.43
N GLY A 689 -4.80 14.50 -22.51
CA GLY A 689 -5.34 13.16 -22.78
C GLY A 689 -4.33 12.02 -22.90
N ASP A 690 -3.05 12.24 -22.58
CA ASP A 690 -2.05 11.17 -22.48
C ASP A 690 -2.12 10.40 -21.15
N MET A 691 -1.40 9.27 -21.09
CA MET A 691 -1.08 8.58 -19.84
C MET A 691 0.43 8.34 -19.72
N VAL A 692 1.03 8.84 -18.64
CA VAL A 692 2.41 8.54 -18.21
C VAL A 692 2.37 7.37 -17.23
N VAL A 693 3.22 6.36 -17.44
CA VAL A 693 3.24 5.12 -16.66
C VAL A 693 4.64 4.88 -16.10
N VAL A 694 4.82 5.08 -14.80
CA VAL A 694 6.10 4.84 -14.10
C VAL A 694 6.03 3.49 -13.40
N ALA A 695 6.73 2.50 -13.94
CA ALA A 695 6.68 1.12 -13.47
C ALA A 695 8.00 0.63 -12.86
N GLY A 696 7.87 -0.31 -11.93
CA GLY A 696 8.98 -1.05 -11.30
C GLY A 696 8.93 -0.97 -9.78
N LYS A 697 9.06 0.24 -9.23
CA LYS A 697 9.20 0.48 -7.78
C LYS A 697 7.87 0.53 -7.04
N GLY A 698 6.81 1.04 -7.67
CA GLY A 698 5.48 1.20 -7.07
C GLY A 698 5.50 2.01 -5.77
N HIS A 699 5.60 1.31 -4.64
CA HIS A 699 5.58 1.86 -3.29
C HIS A 699 6.96 1.91 -2.60
N GLU A 700 8.03 1.42 -3.25
CA GLU A 700 9.39 1.45 -2.70
C GLU A 700 9.98 2.86 -2.70
N THR A 701 10.21 3.42 -1.51
CA THR A 701 10.73 4.79 -1.31
C THR A 701 12.25 4.85 -1.22
N TYR A 702 12.96 4.02 -1.99
CA TYR A 702 14.42 3.92 -1.93
C TYR A 702 15.08 3.44 -3.24
N GLN A 703 16.35 3.80 -3.43
CA GLN A 703 17.23 3.30 -4.48
C GLN A 703 18.47 2.65 -3.84
N VAL A 704 18.86 1.46 -4.31
CA VAL A 704 20.05 0.72 -3.82
C VAL A 704 21.15 0.67 -4.87
N GLU A 705 22.34 1.18 -4.54
CA GLU A 705 23.56 1.11 -5.37
C GLU A 705 24.77 0.71 -4.50
N GLY A 706 25.41 -0.40 -4.84
CA GLY A 706 26.34 -1.11 -3.93
C GLY A 706 25.71 -1.35 -2.56
N ASP A 707 26.44 -0.96 -1.51
CA ASP A 707 25.97 -0.97 -0.11
C ASP A 707 25.13 0.26 0.28
N LYS A 708 24.96 1.26 -0.59
CA LYS A 708 24.17 2.46 -0.31
C LYS A 708 22.68 2.20 -0.50
N LYS A 709 21.87 2.71 0.43
CA LYS A 709 20.41 2.85 0.28
C LYS A 709 20.06 4.33 0.44
N GLU A 710 19.76 5.00 -0.66
CA GLU A 710 19.38 6.41 -0.69
C GLU A 710 17.84 6.53 -0.84
N PHE A 711 17.26 7.63 -0.35
CA PHE A 711 15.82 7.87 -0.42
C PHE A 711 15.43 8.32 -1.83
N PHE A 712 14.38 7.69 -2.38
CA PHE A 712 13.88 7.97 -3.73
C PHE A 712 12.48 7.39 -3.90
N ASP A 713 11.46 8.22 -4.15
CA ASP A 713 10.08 7.78 -4.35
C ASP A 713 9.57 8.29 -5.71
N ASP A 714 9.23 7.36 -6.62
CA ASP A 714 8.70 7.68 -7.96
C ASP A 714 7.51 8.67 -7.92
N ARG A 715 6.75 8.68 -6.83
CA ARG A 715 5.52 9.48 -6.68
C ARG A 715 5.81 10.90 -6.26
N GLU A 716 6.80 11.10 -5.39
CA GLU A 716 7.29 12.44 -5.04
C GLU A 716 7.98 13.07 -6.26
N GLU A 717 8.78 12.29 -7.01
CA GLU A 717 9.37 12.72 -8.28
C GLU A 717 8.32 13.09 -9.33
N CYS A 718 7.19 12.38 -9.39
CA CYS A 718 6.06 12.74 -10.26
C CYS A 718 5.36 14.03 -9.82
N ARG A 719 5.05 14.19 -8.52
CA ARG A 719 4.40 15.41 -7.99
C ARG A 719 5.28 16.64 -8.18
N GLU A 720 6.56 16.56 -7.82
CA GLU A 720 7.51 17.63 -8.10
C GLU A 720 7.61 17.94 -9.59
N ALA A 721 7.65 16.93 -10.47
CA ALA A 721 7.71 17.18 -11.91
C ALA A 721 6.48 17.94 -12.43
N LEU A 722 5.28 17.54 -12.01
CA LEU A 722 4.01 18.15 -12.42
C LEU A 722 3.97 19.65 -12.11
N GLN A 723 4.43 20.05 -10.93
CA GLN A 723 4.47 21.45 -10.49
C GLN A 723 5.28 22.37 -11.43
N TYR A 724 6.28 21.84 -12.15
CA TYR A 724 7.07 22.60 -13.12
C TYR A 724 6.61 22.49 -14.58
N VAL A 725 5.67 21.59 -14.94
CA VAL A 725 5.23 21.42 -16.35
C VAL A 725 4.65 22.72 -16.92
N ASP A 726 3.76 23.36 -16.16
CA ASP A 726 3.16 24.64 -16.52
C ASP A 726 4.19 25.77 -16.63
N GLU A 727 5.25 25.76 -15.82
CA GLU A 727 6.33 26.74 -15.91
C GLU A 727 7.20 26.54 -17.16
N LEU A 728 7.52 25.28 -17.50
CA LEU A 728 8.23 24.93 -18.73
C LEU A 728 7.45 25.36 -19.98
N HIS A 729 6.13 25.14 -19.98
CA HIS A 729 5.24 25.56 -21.07
C HIS A 729 5.16 27.09 -21.17
N GLN A 730 5.04 27.80 -20.03
CA GLN A 730 5.05 29.26 -19.98
C GLN A 730 6.40 29.88 -20.39
N ALA A 731 7.51 29.20 -20.11
CA ALA A 731 8.85 29.58 -20.58
C ALA A 731 9.04 29.36 -22.10
N GLY A 732 8.10 28.67 -22.76
CA GLY A 732 8.17 28.34 -24.18
C GLY A 732 9.16 27.21 -24.51
N ILE A 733 9.43 26.33 -23.53
CA ILE A 733 10.23 25.11 -23.73
C ILE A 733 9.32 24.06 -24.37
N ASP A 734 9.73 23.49 -25.49
CA ASP A 734 9.02 22.40 -26.15
C ASP A 734 9.29 21.09 -25.38
N THR A 735 8.33 20.71 -24.53
CA THR A 735 8.45 19.49 -23.72
C THR A 735 7.99 18.23 -24.46
N SER A 736 7.24 18.38 -25.57
CA SER A 736 6.64 17.28 -26.34
C SER A 736 7.69 16.32 -26.91
N GLU A 737 8.88 16.88 -27.22
CA GLU A 737 10.06 16.21 -27.76
C GLU A 737 11.34 16.70 -27.06
N PHE A 738 11.39 16.58 -25.72
CA PHE A 738 12.62 16.85 -24.98
C PHE A 738 13.81 15.99 -25.51
N PRO A 739 14.97 16.60 -25.84
CA PRO A 739 16.17 15.88 -26.27
C PRO A 739 17.07 15.51 -25.08
N TRP A 740 16.61 14.60 -24.22
CA TRP A 740 17.42 14.11 -23.09
C TRP A 740 18.51 13.13 -23.57
N ARG A 741 19.77 13.55 -23.47
CA ARG A 741 20.98 12.80 -23.87
C ARG A 741 22.23 13.32 -23.16
#